data_AF-A0A7Y2HVX5-F1
#
_entry.id   AF-A0A7Y2HVX5-F1
#
_cell.length_a   1.000
_cell.length_b   1.000
_cell.length_c   1.000
_cell.angle_alpha   90.00
_cell.angle_beta   90.00
_cell.angle_gamma   90.00
#
_symmetry.space_group_name_H-M   'P 1'
#
loop_
_entity.id
_entity.type
_entity.pdbx_description
1 polymer ?
#
loop_
_entity_poly.entity_id
_entity_poly.type
_entity_poly.pdbx_seq_one_letter_code
_entity_poly.pdbx_strand_id
1 'polypeptide(L)'
;MLVRLRCVAALAVAAVIGTASPAYAGGAGCDADIDGSGVVDFPDLLTLLASWGPCPGCPADLDGNGDVDFVDLLSLLAAWDTVCADDFVAMDVVGELLDEYPHFQMVKAFNEVTPILIAIDPHAHPSIVGAAANAYVVASKTAAEWDGDPSLTDVRGAPQVVGFGGPDIQDATVALSGSLSGNGGTEFGIAYDLVVDMDMNGELGPGDFIDGYDADGFRVVRKFTAGGPLTVTTVTYSGGSFLAQRTYYPTDIASMGQLPLVIMSHGNGHQYTWYDYLGEYLASYGFIFMSHQNNTVPGIETASTTTLTNTDYLLGNLGTIAGGVLAGHVQTDRIAWLGHSRGGEGVARAYDRLFDGTYTPSNFTIDDIKLVSSIAPTDFLGTNSANPHGVEYHLLYGSADGDVSGAASCRICQSFSLLERATGFRASTYVQGADHNDFNCCGFNDFTGPASTQIGRPEAQSVAKTAYLALLRHRWDGVDAAMDYITRQYEDIRPTGVQPDTIVDHEYKDSASSIVIDDFQSQTSTSVSSSGGAVAGDVSNRIENRLDDANSSFSWTTADPMNGMTRGRSSDSTRGTVFDWNSDRFLQFSILPAIADWSDRTTLSFRACQGTRHPNTTAVQEDLTFTVTLVDGSGTSSSINIGAYGGGLEEPYQRVGDGSGVGWGNEFEVIRIRLADFLVNGSGLDLSDIEAVRFEFGPSFGSSVGRIGMDDIEVTN
;
A
#
# COMPACT_ATOMS: atom_id res chain seq x y z
N MET A 1 21.77 12.15 -48.83
CA MET A 1 20.81 12.75 -49.78
C MET A 1 19.73 11.73 -50.09
N LEU A 2 18.70 11.66 -49.24
CA LEU A 2 17.28 11.54 -49.58
C LEU A 2 16.54 11.59 -48.24
N VAL A 3 16.07 12.80 -47.92
CA VAL A 3 15.28 13.12 -46.74
C VAL A 3 13.88 12.58 -46.98
N ARG A 4 13.38 11.70 -46.10
CA ARG A 4 11.95 11.36 -46.04
C ARG A 4 11.29 12.25 -45.00
N LEU A 5 10.67 13.32 -45.48
CA LEU A 5 9.62 14.08 -44.78
C LEU A 5 8.53 13.09 -44.32
N ARG A 6 8.29 13.01 -43.02
CA ARG A 6 6.99 12.59 -42.49
C ARG A 6 6.23 13.87 -42.13
N CYS A 7 5.06 14.03 -42.73
CA CYS A 7 4.14 15.12 -42.46
C CYS A 7 3.70 15.05 -41.00
N VAL A 8 4.05 16.09 -40.24
CA VAL A 8 3.40 16.42 -38.97
C VAL A 8 2.11 17.15 -39.34
N ALA A 9 0.98 16.45 -39.23
CA ALA A 9 -0.32 17.11 -39.19
C ALA A 9 -0.47 17.65 -37.75
N ALA A 10 -0.14 18.92 -37.55
CA ALA A 10 -0.46 19.64 -36.34
C ALA A 10 -1.98 19.87 -36.31
N LEU A 11 -2.70 19.08 -35.50
CA LEU A 11 -4.00 19.49 -35.00
C LEU A 11 -3.73 20.50 -33.87
N ALA A 12 -3.92 21.78 -34.17
CA ALA A 12 -4.00 22.80 -33.14
C ALA A 12 -5.37 22.67 -32.46
N VAL A 13 -5.41 21.96 -31.33
CA VAL A 13 -6.51 22.10 -30.36
C VAL A 13 -6.07 23.21 -29.41
N ALA A 14 -6.73 24.35 -29.49
CA ALA A 14 -6.60 25.38 -28.49
C ALA A 14 -7.22 24.84 -27.19
N ALA A 15 -6.37 24.45 -26.23
CA ALA A 15 -6.80 24.20 -24.87
C ALA A 15 -7.15 25.55 -24.24
N VAL A 16 -8.45 25.87 -24.21
CA VAL A 16 -8.98 26.84 -23.26
C VAL A 16 -8.95 26.14 -21.91
N ILE A 17 -8.06 26.60 -21.03
CA ILE A 17 -8.05 26.24 -19.62
C ILE A 17 -9.28 26.90 -19.01
N GLY A 18 -10.34 26.12 -18.81
CA GLY A 18 -11.43 26.41 -17.91
C GLY A 18 -11.31 25.44 -16.75
N THR A 19 -10.92 25.94 -15.58
CA THR A 19 -11.05 25.25 -14.30
C THR A 19 -12.55 25.11 -14.02
N ALA A 20 -13.11 23.93 -14.29
CA ALA A 20 -14.37 23.53 -13.71
C ALA A 20 -14.04 22.45 -12.69
N SER A 21 -14.19 22.79 -11.41
CA SER A 21 -14.42 21.82 -10.35
C SER A 21 -15.54 20.87 -10.79
N PRO A 22 -15.56 19.61 -10.35
CA PRO A 22 -16.78 18.83 -10.50
C PRO A 22 -17.82 19.54 -9.64
N ALA A 23 -18.72 20.30 -10.29
CA ALA A 23 -19.95 20.69 -9.67
C ALA A 23 -20.67 19.37 -9.38
N TYR A 24 -20.63 18.96 -8.12
CA TYR A 24 -21.63 18.06 -7.57
C TYR A 24 -22.98 18.57 -8.07
N ALA A 25 -23.77 17.69 -8.67
CA ALA A 25 -25.17 18.02 -8.93
C ALA A 25 -25.88 18.04 -7.58
N GLY A 26 -25.64 19.09 -6.80
CA GLY A 26 -26.43 19.41 -5.62
C GLY A 26 -27.89 19.46 -6.03
N GLY A 27 -28.77 18.97 -5.18
CA GLY A 27 -30.20 19.00 -5.41
C GLY A 27 -30.63 20.38 -5.92
N ALA A 28 -31.42 20.42 -6.98
CA ALA A 28 -31.87 21.67 -7.62
C ALA A 28 -32.45 22.62 -6.56
N GLY A 29 -31.67 23.61 -6.12
CA GLY A 29 -31.98 24.48 -4.99
C GLY A 29 -30.76 24.90 -4.15
N CYS A 30 -29.69 24.10 -4.07
CA CYS A 30 -28.57 24.38 -3.16
C CYS A 30 -27.57 25.44 -3.65
N ASP A 31 -27.48 25.68 -4.96
CA ASP A 31 -26.60 26.73 -5.50
C ASP A 31 -26.97 28.13 -5.00
N ALA A 32 -28.20 28.31 -4.49
CA ALA A 32 -28.71 29.57 -3.96
C ALA A 32 -28.36 29.85 -2.49
N ASP A 33 -27.77 28.88 -1.76
CA ASP A 33 -27.17 29.10 -0.44
C ASP A 33 -25.72 29.56 -0.66
N ILE A 34 -25.59 30.86 -0.88
CA ILE A 34 -24.35 31.48 -1.33
C ILE A 34 -23.51 31.98 -0.15
N ASP A 35 -24.05 31.97 1.06
CA ASP A 35 -23.29 32.24 2.29
C ASP A 35 -22.87 30.97 3.06
N GLY A 36 -23.36 29.80 2.62
CA GLY A 36 -22.99 28.49 3.13
C GLY A 36 -23.56 28.22 4.53
N SER A 37 -24.72 28.81 4.84
CA SER A 37 -25.36 28.67 6.15
C SER A 37 -26.20 27.40 6.29
N GLY A 38 -26.39 26.66 5.20
CA GLY A 38 -27.19 25.45 5.11
C GLY A 38 -28.68 25.72 4.88
N VAL A 39 -29.07 26.97 4.58
CA VAL A 39 -30.45 27.36 4.29
C VAL A 39 -30.49 28.58 3.38
N VAL A 40 -31.29 28.55 2.32
CA VAL A 40 -31.52 29.72 1.47
C VAL A 40 -32.48 30.67 2.17
N ASP A 41 -31.95 31.74 2.74
CA ASP A 41 -32.73 32.72 3.49
C ASP A 41 -32.32 34.18 3.24
N PHE A 42 -32.56 35.05 4.23
CA PHE A 42 -32.37 36.49 4.07
C PHE A 42 -30.89 36.90 3.95
N PRO A 43 -29.97 36.33 4.75
CA PRO A 43 -28.54 36.38 4.51
C PRO A 43 -28.09 36.14 3.05
N ASP A 44 -28.56 35.10 2.37
CA ASP A 44 -28.23 34.86 0.95
C ASP A 44 -28.69 35.99 0.06
N LEU A 45 -29.91 36.48 0.27
CA LEU A 45 -30.43 37.62 -0.47
C LEU A 45 -29.55 38.87 -0.29
N LEU A 46 -29.01 39.09 0.90
CA LEU A 46 -28.10 40.21 1.13
C LEU A 46 -26.79 40.02 0.37
N THR A 47 -26.24 38.80 0.36
CA THR A 47 -25.01 38.45 -0.36
C THR A 47 -25.17 38.60 -1.87
N LEU A 48 -26.33 38.20 -2.42
CA LEU A 48 -26.67 38.35 -3.83
C LEU A 48 -26.81 39.82 -4.20
N LEU A 49 -27.59 40.58 -3.43
CA LEU A 49 -27.79 42.02 -3.66
C LEU A 49 -26.51 42.84 -3.50
N ALA A 50 -25.59 42.42 -2.63
CA ALA A 50 -24.28 43.04 -2.46
C ALA A 50 -23.37 42.85 -3.69
N SER A 51 -23.60 41.78 -4.46
CA SER A 51 -22.80 41.37 -5.61
C SER A 51 -23.40 41.78 -6.95
N TRP A 52 -24.45 42.63 -6.94
CA TRP A 52 -25.21 43.00 -8.13
C TRP A 52 -24.35 43.63 -9.25
N GLY A 53 -24.46 43.08 -10.47
CA GLY A 53 -23.66 43.48 -11.62
C GLY A 53 -22.59 42.43 -12.01
N PRO A 54 -21.55 42.82 -12.78
CA PRO A 54 -20.57 41.87 -13.29
C PRO A 54 -19.84 41.12 -12.19
N CYS A 55 -19.93 39.80 -12.21
CA CYS A 55 -19.39 38.93 -11.16
C CYS A 55 -18.92 37.58 -11.74
N PRO A 56 -17.91 37.56 -12.63
CA PRO A 56 -17.53 36.35 -13.35
C PRO A 56 -17.00 35.28 -12.39
N GLY A 57 -17.76 34.19 -12.24
CA GLY A 57 -17.39 33.04 -11.40
C GLY A 57 -17.52 33.28 -9.91
N CYS A 58 -18.36 34.24 -9.48
CA CYS A 58 -18.69 34.40 -8.06
C CYS A 58 -19.94 33.59 -7.69
N PRO A 59 -20.11 33.22 -6.40
CA PRO A 59 -21.24 32.38 -5.96
C PRO A 59 -22.63 32.99 -6.22
N ALA A 60 -22.74 34.31 -6.35
CA ALA A 60 -24.01 35.00 -6.58
C ALA A 60 -24.50 34.97 -8.05
N ASP A 61 -23.66 34.53 -9.01
CA ASP A 61 -24.00 34.33 -10.43
C ASP A 61 -24.52 32.90 -10.63
N LEU A 62 -25.81 32.71 -10.33
CA LEU A 62 -26.48 31.41 -10.20
C LEU A 62 -26.79 30.76 -11.54
N ASP A 63 -26.87 31.53 -12.63
CA ASP A 63 -27.05 30.99 -13.99
C ASP A 63 -25.73 30.90 -14.79
N GLY A 64 -24.63 31.39 -14.21
CA GLY A 64 -23.28 31.30 -14.76
C GLY A 64 -23.05 32.17 -15.99
N ASN A 65 -23.85 33.23 -16.17
CA ASN A 65 -23.77 34.09 -17.34
C ASN A 65 -22.68 35.19 -17.24
N GLY A 66 -22.08 35.35 -16.05
CA GLY A 66 -21.04 36.32 -15.73
C GLY A 66 -21.52 37.63 -15.07
N ASP A 67 -22.83 37.80 -14.86
CA ASP A 67 -23.47 38.98 -14.28
C ASP A 67 -24.52 38.55 -13.23
N VAL A 68 -24.48 39.12 -12.01
CA VAL A 68 -25.56 38.97 -11.02
C VAL A 68 -26.68 39.96 -11.35
N ASP A 69 -27.82 39.43 -11.80
CA ASP A 69 -28.96 40.22 -12.22
C ASP A 69 -30.31 39.68 -11.70
N PHE A 70 -31.38 40.06 -12.39
CA PHE A 70 -32.73 39.68 -11.98
C PHE A 70 -33.01 38.18 -12.13
N VAL A 71 -32.29 37.48 -13.01
CA VAL A 71 -32.41 36.03 -13.19
C VAL A 71 -31.87 35.31 -11.97
N ASP A 72 -30.72 35.72 -11.43
CA ASP A 72 -30.14 35.16 -10.20
C ASP A 72 -31.03 35.42 -9.00
N LEU A 73 -31.58 36.64 -8.89
CA LEU A 73 -32.55 36.95 -7.84
C LEU A 73 -33.79 36.04 -7.91
N LEU A 74 -34.28 35.72 -9.12
CA LEU A 74 -35.40 34.80 -9.27
C LEU A 74 -35.02 33.37 -8.91
N SER A 75 -33.80 32.94 -9.23
CA SER A 75 -33.27 31.63 -8.84
C SER A 75 -33.18 31.49 -7.32
N LEU A 76 -32.64 32.51 -6.63
CA LEU A 76 -32.56 32.54 -5.17
C LEU A 76 -33.95 32.54 -4.53
N LEU A 77 -34.87 33.40 -4.99
CA LEU A 77 -36.23 33.46 -4.45
C LEU A 77 -37.04 32.19 -4.73
N ALA A 78 -36.73 31.46 -5.82
CA ALA A 78 -37.36 30.18 -6.11
C ALA A 78 -36.89 29.08 -5.14
N ALA A 79 -35.71 29.23 -4.56
CA ALA A 79 -35.13 28.35 -3.56
C ALA A 79 -35.38 28.81 -2.12
N TRP A 80 -36.19 29.85 -1.88
CA TRP A 80 -36.40 30.41 -0.53
C TRP A 80 -36.91 29.38 0.50
N ASP A 81 -36.37 29.41 1.71
CA ASP A 81 -36.58 28.44 2.80
C ASP A 81 -36.15 27.00 2.45
N THR A 82 -35.36 26.80 1.38
CA THR A 82 -34.72 25.51 1.10
C THR A 82 -33.64 25.31 2.14
N VAL A 83 -33.77 24.29 2.99
CA VAL A 83 -32.69 23.86 3.86
C VAL A 83 -31.72 23.09 2.97
N CYS A 84 -30.62 23.74 2.62
CA CYS A 84 -29.43 23.14 2.04
C CYS A 84 -28.68 22.47 3.17
N ALA A 85 -29.35 21.54 3.86
CA ALA A 85 -28.69 20.85 4.94
C ALA A 85 -27.45 20.22 4.32
N ASP A 86 -26.27 20.52 4.89
CA ASP A 86 -25.00 19.93 4.47
C ASP A 86 -25.31 18.47 4.18
N ASP A 87 -25.02 18.02 2.96
CA ASP A 87 -25.11 16.59 2.67
C ASP A 87 -24.37 15.83 3.78
N PHE A 88 -24.64 14.53 3.95
CA PHE A 88 -23.90 13.77 4.96
C PHE A 88 -22.37 13.97 4.79
N VAL A 89 -21.62 13.88 5.89
CA VAL A 89 -20.17 14.01 5.87
C VAL A 89 -19.57 12.64 5.61
N ALA A 90 -19.05 12.41 4.40
CA ALA A 90 -18.26 11.24 4.07
C ALA A 90 -16.83 11.38 4.64
N MET A 91 -16.48 10.54 5.62
CA MET A 91 -15.17 10.53 6.26
C MET A 91 -14.88 9.18 6.91
N ASP A 92 -13.59 8.85 7.07
CA ASP A 92 -13.18 7.71 7.87
C ASP A 92 -13.51 7.99 9.35
N VAL A 93 -14.25 7.08 9.99
CA VAL A 93 -14.56 7.14 11.42
C VAL A 93 -14.26 5.83 12.13
N VAL A 94 -14.04 4.74 11.40
CA VAL A 94 -13.79 3.40 11.93
C VAL A 94 -12.29 3.16 12.10
N GLY A 95 -11.87 2.66 13.26
CA GLY A 95 -10.46 2.53 13.57
C GLY A 95 -10.11 1.76 14.83
N GLU A 96 -8.88 1.97 15.28
CA GLU A 96 -8.27 1.38 16.47
C GLU A 96 -7.76 2.47 17.43
N LEU A 97 -7.86 2.22 18.73
CA LEU A 97 -7.37 3.14 19.75
C LEU A 97 -5.85 3.03 19.88
N LEU A 98 -5.16 4.17 19.98
CA LEU A 98 -3.74 4.25 20.25
C LEU A 98 -3.48 4.78 21.66
N ASP A 99 -2.44 4.26 22.32
CA ASP A 99 -2.05 4.71 23.66
C ASP A 99 -1.38 6.09 23.66
N GLU A 100 -0.84 6.51 22.52
CA GLU A 100 -0.14 7.78 22.30
C GLU A 100 -0.79 8.58 21.16
N TYR A 101 -0.48 9.87 21.05
CA TYR A 101 -0.97 10.72 19.95
C TYR A 101 -0.66 10.09 18.59
N PRO A 102 -1.63 9.98 17.65
CA PRO A 102 -2.92 10.69 17.57
C PRO A 102 -4.08 10.10 18.38
N HIS A 103 -3.86 9.12 19.25
CA HIS A 103 -4.85 8.43 20.10
C HIS A 103 -5.91 7.59 19.37
N PHE A 104 -6.05 7.74 18.06
CA PHE A 104 -6.90 6.92 17.22
C PHE A 104 -6.33 6.81 15.81
N GLN A 105 -6.30 5.60 15.26
CA GLN A 105 -5.89 5.32 13.88
C GLN A 105 -7.10 4.80 13.12
N MET A 106 -7.53 5.49 12.05
CA MET A 106 -8.55 4.90 11.18
C MET A 106 -7.90 3.84 10.30
N VAL A 107 -8.62 2.73 10.10
CA VAL A 107 -8.12 1.57 9.35
C VAL A 107 -9.24 0.97 8.49
N LYS A 108 -8.86 0.28 7.40
CA LYS A 108 -9.84 -0.25 6.43
C LYS A 108 -10.07 -1.75 6.57
N ALA A 109 -9.17 -2.50 7.23
CA ALA A 109 -9.32 -3.92 7.46
C ALA A 109 -9.28 -4.31 8.93
N PHE A 110 -10.18 -5.22 9.30
CA PHE A 110 -10.25 -5.84 10.62
C PHE A 110 -10.27 -7.35 10.49
N ASN A 111 -9.47 -8.06 11.29
CA ASN A 111 -9.66 -9.50 11.46
C ASN A 111 -11.04 -9.76 12.12
N GLU A 112 -11.70 -10.86 11.76
CA GLU A 112 -12.89 -11.33 12.46
C GLU A 112 -12.61 -11.38 13.97
N VAL A 113 -13.63 -11.03 14.77
CA VAL A 113 -13.60 -10.91 16.24
C VAL A 113 -12.83 -9.72 16.81
N THR A 114 -12.10 -8.94 16.00
CA THR A 114 -11.57 -7.64 16.44
C THR A 114 -12.72 -6.69 16.77
N PRO A 115 -12.72 -6.02 17.93
CA PRO A 115 -13.70 -4.98 18.24
C PRO A 115 -13.65 -3.86 17.20
N ILE A 116 -14.80 -3.40 16.73
CA ILE A 116 -14.89 -2.23 15.86
C ILE A 116 -15.09 -1.00 16.73
N LEU A 117 -14.16 -0.04 16.65
CA LEU A 117 -14.27 1.23 17.34
C LEU A 117 -14.60 2.32 16.32
N ILE A 118 -15.35 3.31 16.78
CA ILE A 118 -15.62 4.54 16.02
C ILE A 118 -15.13 5.74 16.80
N ALA A 119 -14.59 6.73 16.11
CA ALA A 119 -14.24 8.02 16.68
C ALA A 119 -14.49 9.13 15.66
N ILE A 120 -14.96 10.27 16.16
CA ILE A 120 -15.06 11.52 15.39
C ILE A 120 -14.39 12.59 16.24
N ASP A 121 -13.44 13.33 15.67
CA ASP A 121 -12.72 14.37 16.41
C ASP A 121 -13.65 15.55 16.72
N PRO A 122 -13.93 15.85 18.00
CA PRO A 122 -14.81 16.97 18.35
C PRO A 122 -14.22 18.36 18.06
N HIS A 123 -12.92 18.48 17.81
CA HIS A 123 -12.33 19.74 17.36
C HIS A 123 -12.67 20.04 15.90
N ALA A 124 -12.68 19.00 15.05
CA ALA A 124 -13.09 19.10 13.65
C ALA A 124 -14.61 19.19 13.51
N HIS A 125 -15.35 18.46 14.36
CA HIS A 125 -16.82 18.39 14.33
C HIS A 125 -17.44 18.71 15.70
N PRO A 126 -17.48 19.99 16.12
CA PRO A 126 -17.98 20.37 17.45
C PRO A 126 -19.45 20.01 17.72
N SER A 127 -20.24 19.78 16.67
CA SER A 127 -21.66 19.41 16.75
C SER A 127 -21.89 18.06 17.44
N ILE A 128 -20.90 17.18 17.48
CA ILE A 128 -21.03 15.84 18.08
C ILE A 128 -20.98 15.86 19.61
N VAL A 129 -20.39 16.91 20.21
CA VAL A 129 -20.11 16.95 21.66
C VAL A 129 -21.40 16.93 22.46
N GLY A 130 -21.60 15.86 23.23
CA GLY A 130 -22.81 15.68 24.04
C GLY A 130 -24.08 15.39 23.25
N ALA A 131 -23.98 15.25 21.92
CA ALA A 131 -25.07 14.73 21.09
C ALA A 131 -25.19 13.21 21.31
N ALA A 132 -26.43 12.72 21.21
CA ALA A 132 -26.68 11.28 21.07
C ALA A 132 -27.00 11.01 19.60
N ALA A 133 -26.50 9.90 19.08
CA ALA A 133 -26.71 9.47 17.69
C ALA A 133 -26.93 7.96 17.63
N ASN A 134 -27.41 7.45 16.51
CA ASN A 134 -27.47 6.01 16.24
C ASN A 134 -26.33 5.61 15.31
N ALA A 135 -25.43 4.75 15.77
CA ALA A 135 -24.44 4.13 14.90
C ALA A 135 -25.04 2.89 14.23
N TYR A 136 -25.13 2.92 12.91
CA TYR A 136 -25.51 1.81 12.03
C TYR A 136 -24.27 1.20 11.39
N VAL A 137 -24.18 -0.13 11.40
CA VAL A 137 -23.30 -0.87 10.47
C VAL A 137 -24.20 -1.49 9.41
N VAL A 138 -23.98 -1.13 8.15
CA VAL A 138 -24.79 -1.64 7.03
C VAL A 138 -23.91 -2.46 6.08
N ALA A 139 -24.52 -3.31 5.27
CA ALA A 139 -23.80 -3.90 4.14
C ALA A 139 -23.37 -2.76 3.21
N SER A 140 -22.12 -2.80 2.74
CA SER A 140 -21.62 -1.72 1.88
C SER A 140 -22.47 -1.58 0.62
N LYS A 141 -22.71 -0.34 0.22
CA LYS A 141 -23.46 0.04 -0.98
C LYS A 141 -22.58 0.92 -1.85
N THR A 142 -22.76 0.82 -3.16
CA THR A 142 -22.21 1.79 -4.10
C THR A 142 -22.91 3.15 -3.95
N ALA A 143 -22.26 4.24 -4.35
CA ALA A 143 -22.88 5.58 -4.32
C ALA A 143 -24.26 5.62 -5.01
N ALA A 144 -24.42 4.95 -6.15
CA ALA A 144 -25.71 4.87 -6.85
C ALA A 144 -26.79 4.08 -6.08
N GLU A 145 -26.39 3.11 -5.25
CA GLU A 145 -27.30 2.39 -4.35
C GLU A 145 -27.66 3.24 -3.14
N TRP A 146 -26.73 4.03 -2.60
CA TRP A 146 -27.00 5.02 -1.57
C TRP A 146 -27.98 6.09 -2.04
N ASP A 147 -27.72 6.71 -3.19
CA ASP A 147 -28.60 7.73 -3.78
C ASP A 147 -30.00 7.20 -4.09
N GLY A 148 -30.11 5.91 -4.40
CA GLY A 148 -31.37 5.24 -4.70
C GLY A 148 -32.17 4.80 -3.47
N ASP A 149 -31.48 4.47 -2.38
CA ASP A 149 -32.08 3.99 -1.13
C ASP A 149 -31.20 4.36 0.09
N PRO A 150 -31.47 5.52 0.73
CA PRO A 150 -30.72 5.96 1.91
C PRO A 150 -31.10 5.19 3.18
N SER A 151 -32.06 4.26 3.14
CA SER A 151 -32.54 3.60 4.35
C SER A 151 -31.47 2.75 5.04
N LEU A 152 -31.44 2.83 6.36
CA LEU A 152 -30.45 2.16 7.21
C LEU A 152 -31.03 0.89 7.82
N THR A 153 -30.43 -0.25 7.47
CA THR A 153 -30.73 -1.55 8.08
C THR A 153 -29.47 -2.12 8.70
N ASP A 154 -29.40 -2.11 10.03
CA ASP A 154 -28.21 -2.56 10.75
C ASP A 154 -28.01 -4.08 10.61
N VAL A 155 -26.83 -4.50 10.13
CA VAL A 155 -26.49 -5.93 9.95
C VAL A 155 -26.38 -6.71 11.26
N ARG A 156 -26.24 -6.00 12.39
CA ARG A 156 -26.21 -6.56 13.75
C ARG A 156 -27.61 -6.72 14.35
N GLY A 157 -28.64 -6.21 13.65
CA GLY A 157 -30.06 -6.38 13.96
C GLY A 157 -30.74 -5.16 14.58
N ALA A 158 -29.99 -4.23 15.18
CA ALA A 158 -30.48 -2.94 15.65
C ALA A 158 -29.31 -1.94 15.74
N PRO A 159 -29.54 -0.64 15.49
CA PRO A 159 -28.52 0.38 15.69
C PRO A 159 -28.12 0.48 17.16
N GLN A 160 -26.89 0.96 17.39
CA GLN A 160 -26.39 1.24 18.72
C GLN A 160 -26.51 2.74 18.99
N VAL A 161 -27.18 3.12 20.08
CA VAL A 161 -27.13 4.51 20.57
C VAL A 161 -25.72 4.81 21.05
N VAL A 162 -25.10 5.83 20.49
CA VAL A 162 -23.75 6.30 20.82
C VAL A 162 -23.80 7.75 21.30
N GLY A 163 -22.78 8.16 22.04
CA GLY A 163 -22.59 9.55 22.45
C GLY A 163 -21.11 9.85 22.59
N PHE A 164 -20.71 11.03 22.13
CA PHE A 164 -19.32 11.48 22.09
C PHE A 164 -19.10 12.44 23.26
N GLY A 165 -18.45 11.93 24.32
CA GLY A 165 -18.60 12.46 25.68
C GLY A 165 -17.61 13.56 26.10
N GLY A 166 -16.51 13.75 25.38
CA GLY A 166 -15.48 14.72 25.72
C GLY A 166 -14.99 15.57 24.54
N PRO A 167 -14.10 16.54 24.80
CA PRO A 167 -13.63 17.49 23.79
C PRO A 167 -12.55 16.91 22.87
N ASP A 168 -11.91 15.82 23.26
CA ASP A 168 -10.80 15.19 22.52
C ASP A 168 -11.24 13.84 21.93
N ILE A 169 -10.57 13.39 20.87
CA ILE A 169 -10.93 12.16 20.14
C ILE A 169 -10.94 10.90 21.03
N GLN A 170 -10.02 10.80 21.99
CA GLN A 170 -9.94 9.66 22.91
C GLN A 170 -11.14 9.59 23.87
N ASP A 171 -11.76 10.73 24.17
CA ASP A 171 -12.99 10.81 24.98
C ASP A 171 -14.26 10.68 24.10
N ALA A 172 -14.09 10.78 22.78
CA ALA A 172 -15.10 10.61 21.74
C ALA A 172 -14.92 9.29 20.97
N THR A 173 -14.36 8.26 21.62
CA THR A 173 -14.22 6.92 21.04
C THR A 173 -15.28 5.99 21.61
N VAL A 174 -15.96 5.24 20.74
CA VAL A 174 -17.02 4.29 21.12
C VAL A 174 -16.77 2.92 20.50
N ALA A 175 -16.74 1.88 21.33
CA ALA A 175 -16.74 0.51 20.85
C ALA A 175 -18.15 0.07 20.43
N LEU A 176 -18.26 -0.45 19.22
CA LEU A 176 -19.50 -1.03 18.71
C LEU A 176 -19.73 -2.42 19.28
N SER A 177 -20.97 -2.69 19.68
CA SER A 177 -21.43 -4.00 20.10
C SER A 177 -21.85 -4.85 18.89
N GLY A 178 -21.97 -6.16 19.12
CA GLY A 178 -22.31 -7.14 18.07
C GLY A 178 -21.08 -7.77 17.42
N SER A 179 -21.31 -8.78 16.59
CA SER A 179 -20.28 -9.46 15.81
C SER A 179 -20.55 -9.27 14.33
N LEU A 180 -19.52 -8.94 13.57
CA LEU A 180 -19.56 -8.87 12.12
C LEU A 180 -18.89 -10.12 11.54
N SER A 181 -19.44 -10.66 10.45
CA SER A 181 -18.80 -11.77 9.74
C SER A 181 -17.79 -11.21 8.75
N GLY A 182 -16.66 -11.90 8.59
CA GLY A 182 -15.72 -11.69 7.50
C GLY A 182 -15.76 -12.81 6.46
N ASN A 183 -16.80 -13.65 6.47
CA ASN A 183 -16.94 -14.78 5.54
C ASN A 183 -17.61 -14.36 4.23
N GLY A 184 -16.90 -13.62 3.38
CA GLY A 184 -17.33 -13.23 2.04
C GLY A 184 -17.27 -14.34 0.98
N GLY A 185 -17.16 -15.61 1.39
CA GLY A 185 -16.94 -16.71 0.45
C GLY A 185 -15.56 -16.61 -0.21
N THR A 186 -15.52 -16.27 -1.49
CA THR A 186 -14.27 -16.05 -2.25
C THR A 186 -13.72 -14.64 -2.09
N GLU A 187 -14.55 -13.67 -1.71
CA GLU A 187 -14.16 -12.28 -1.56
C GLU A 187 -13.12 -12.07 -0.45
N PHE A 188 -12.39 -10.96 -0.54
CA PHE A 188 -11.50 -10.51 0.55
C PHE A 188 -12.35 -9.89 1.67
N GLY A 189 -12.95 -10.75 2.49
CA GLY A 189 -13.78 -10.33 3.62
C GLY A 189 -15.19 -9.93 3.20
N ILE A 190 -15.92 -9.28 4.12
CA ILE A 190 -17.21 -8.64 3.86
C ILE A 190 -17.02 -7.14 4.03
N ALA A 191 -17.49 -6.37 3.05
CA ALA A 191 -17.51 -4.91 3.09
C ALA A 191 -18.74 -4.39 3.85
N TYR A 192 -18.51 -3.38 4.68
CA TYR A 192 -19.51 -2.67 5.46
C TYR A 192 -19.29 -1.17 5.32
N ASP A 193 -20.39 -0.43 5.37
CA ASP A 193 -20.35 1.00 5.60
C ASP A 193 -20.83 1.27 7.02
N LEU A 194 -20.36 2.35 7.62
CA LEU A 194 -20.81 2.80 8.93
C LEU A 194 -21.47 4.17 8.80
N VAL A 195 -22.69 4.30 9.32
CA VAL A 195 -23.40 5.59 9.39
C VAL A 195 -23.62 5.98 10.85
N VAL A 196 -23.20 7.17 11.22
CA VAL A 196 -23.59 7.83 12.47
C VAL A 196 -24.76 8.74 12.16
N ASP A 197 -25.96 8.21 12.36
CA ASP A 197 -27.25 8.88 12.15
C ASP A 197 -27.53 9.83 13.33
N MET A 198 -27.33 11.12 13.08
CA MET A 198 -27.32 12.17 14.10
C MET A 198 -28.73 12.61 14.48
N ASP A 199 -29.70 12.55 13.56
CA ASP A 199 -31.09 12.93 13.81
C ASP A 199 -31.99 11.75 14.23
N MET A 200 -31.45 10.54 14.18
CA MET A 200 -32.08 9.26 14.54
C MET A 200 -33.30 8.91 13.68
N ASN A 201 -33.34 9.33 12.43
CA ASN A 201 -34.45 9.08 11.51
C ASN A 201 -34.37 7.71 10.80
N GLY A 202 -33.20 7.05 10.82
CA GLY A 202 -32.97 5.75 10.19
C GLY A 202 -32.72 5.79 8.67
N GLU A 203 -32.37 6.95 8.12
CA GLU A 203 -31.99 7.19 6.74
C GLU A 203 -30.67 7.97 6.73
N LEU A 204 -29.74 7.65 5.82
CA LEU A 204 -28.58 8.49 5.58
C LEU A 204 -29.06 9.84 5.03
N GLY A 205 -28.74 10.91 5.72
CA GLY A 205 -29.16 12.24 5.31
C GLY A 205 -28.31 13.36 5.87
N PRO A 206 -28.77 14.60 5.68
CA PRO A 206 -28.00 15.76 6.03
C PRO A 206 -27.60 15.84 7.50
N GLY A 207 -26.32 16.14 7.75
CA GLY A 207 -25.74 16.19 9.10
C GLY A 207 -25.31 14.84 9.69
N ASP A 208 -25.56 13.73 9.00
CA ASP A 208 -25.01 12.42 9.37
C ASP A 208 -23.53 12.29 8.97
N PHE A 209 -22.85 11.30 9.53
CA PHE A 209 -21.50 10.93 9.12
C PHE A 209 -21.51 9.53 8.51
N ILE A 210 -20.78 9.32 7.42
CA ILE A 210 -20.63 8.01 6.78
C ILE A 210 -19.15 7.70 6.53
N ASP A 211 -18.73 6.51 6.97
CA ASP A 211 -17.51 5.85 6.49
C ASP A 211 -17.94 4.83 5.43
N GLY A 212 -17.70 5.17 4.17
CA GLY A 212 -18.20 4.46 2.99
C GLY A 212 -18.67 5.42 1.89
N TYR A 213 -19.86 5.18 1.33
CA TYR A 213 -20.51 5.93 0.23
C TYR A 213 -19.97 5.63 -1.18
N ASP A 214 -18.78 6.11 -1.53
CA ASP A 214 -18.18 5.93 -2.86
C ASP A 214 -17.17 4.78 -2.93
N ALA A 215 -16.70 4.33 -1.76
CA ALA A 215 -15.92 3.12 -1.53
C ALA A 215 -16.47 2.35 -0.32
N ASP A 216 -15.94 1.15 -0.09
CA ASP A 216 -16.23 0.41 1.14
C ASP A 216 -15.76 1.23 2.36
N GLY A 217 -16.60 1.36 3.40
CA GLY A 217 -16.16 1.99 4.65
C GLY A 217 -15.02 1.21 5.31
N PHE A 218 -15.30 -0.06 5.62
CA PHE A 218 -14.30 -1.00 6.12
C PHE A 218 -14.65 -2.44 5.76
N ARG A 219 -13.66 -3.33 5.87
CA ARG A 219 -13.85 -4.77 5.65
C ARG A 219 -13.52 -5.58 6.90
N VAL A 220 -14.38 -6.56 7.18
CA VAL A 220 -14.06 -7.62 8.15
C VAL A 220 -13.57 -8.84 7.41
N VAL A 221 -12.44 -9.36 7.84
CA VAL A 221 -11.64 -10.38 7.16
C VAL A 221 -11.63 -11.65 8.00
N ARG A 222 -12.04 -12.77 7.39
CA ARG A 222 -11.90 -14.09 8.03
C ARG A 222 -10.44 -14.54 8.11
N LYS A 223 -10.22 -15.69 8.74
CA LYS A 223 -8.92 -16.37 8.77
C LYS A 223 -8.38 -16.73 7.37
N PHE A 224 -7.58 -15.84 6.77
CA PHE A 224 -6.97 -16.05 5.44
C PHE A 224 -5.77 -16.98 5.40
N THR A 225 -5.30 -17.49 6.54
CA THR A 225 -4.37 -18.62 6.54
C THR A 225 -5.06 -19.95 6.13
N ALA A 226 -6.39 -19.99 6.13
CA ALA A 226 -7.21 -21.11 5.69
C ALA A 226 -7.63 -20.99 4.20
N GLY A 227 -7.80 -22.15 3.54
CA GLY A 227 -8.31 -22.22 2.17
C GLY A 227 -9.71 -21.61 2.03
N GLY A 228 -10.01 -21.15 0.82
CA GLY A 228 -11.30 -20.61 0.43
C GLY A 228 -12.40 -21.68 0.33
N PRO A 229 -13.64 -21.25 0.02
CA PRO A 229 -14.82 -22.13 0.10
C PRO A 229 -14.92 -23.10 -1.08
N LEU A 230 -14.19 -22.87 -2.17
CA LEU A 230 -14.32 -23.67 -3.37
C LEU A 230 -13.52 -24.96 -3.25
N THR A 231 -14.14 -26.08 -3.65
CA THR A 231 -13.39 -27.33 -3.84
C THR A 231 -12.45 -27.18 -5.02
N VAL A 232 -11.25 -27.70 -4.91
CA VAL A 232 -10.21 -27.58 -5.94
C VAL A 232 -10.01 -28.89 -6.69
N THR A 233 -9.86 -28.79 -8.00
CA THR A 233 -9.40 -29.88 -8.87
C THR A 233 -7.95 -29.60 -9.29
N THR A 234 -7.12 -30.65 -9.24
CA THR A 234 -5.71 -30.59 -9.65
C THR A 234 -5.49 -31.54 -10.83
N VAL A 235 -4.90 -31.03 -11.90
CA VAL A 235 -4.55 -31.81 -13.10
C VAL A 235 -3.07 -31.65 -13.40
N THR A 236 -2.40 -32.76 -13.73
CA THR A 236 -1.04 -32.74 -14.29
C THR A 236 -1.12 -33.03 -15.79
N TYR A 237 -0.48 -32.18 -16.58
CA TYR A 237 -0.42 -32.30 -18.04
C TYR A 237 1.03 -32.09 -18.50
N SER A 238 1.40 -32.64 -19.65
CA SER A 238 2.69 -32.33 -20.26
C SER A 238 2.59 -32.23 -21.77
N GLY A 239 3.05 -31.11 -22.30
CA GLY A 239 3.29 -30.92 -23.74
C GLY A 239 4.60 -31.51 -24.26
N GLY A 240 5.34 -32.23 -23.40
CA GLY A 240 6.68 -32.70 -23.69
C GLY A 240 7.75 -31.98 -22.86
N SER A 241 8.97 -31.89 -23.43
CA SER A 241 10.15 -31.37 -22.72
C SER A 241 9.93 -29.94 -22.23
N PHE A 242 10.06 -29.72 -20.91
CA PHE A 242 9.86 -28.43 -20.24
C PHE A 242 8.48 -27.80 -20.43
N LEU A 243 7.48 -28.60 -20.80
CA LEU A 243 6.06 -28.22 -20.89
C LEU A 243 5.20 -29.05 -19.94
N ALA A 244 5.80 -29.66 -18.91
CA ALA A 244 5.06 -30.32 -17.83
C ALA A 244 4.49 -29.25 -16.88
N GLN A 245 3.21 -29.39 -16.54
CA GLN A 245 2.44 -28.41 -15.79
C GLN A 245 1.54 -29.13 -14.78
N ARG A 246 1.35 -28.50 -13.62
CA ARG A 246 0.32 -28.86 -12.65
C ARG A 246 -0.60 -27.67 -12.47
N THR A 247 -1.88 -27.86 -12.79
CA THR A 247 -2.90 -26.81 -12.78
C THR A 247 -3.95 -27.09 -11.72
N TYR A 248 -4.32 -26.07 -10.97
CA TYR A 248 -5.31 -26.08 -9.89
C TYR A 248 -6.38 -25.06 -10.25
N TYR A 249 -7.64 -25.45 -10.10
CA TYR A 249 -8.78 -24.60 -10.43
C TYR A 249 -10.01 -25.04 -9.62
N PRO A 250 -11.01 -24.18 -9.42
CA PRO A 250 -12.28 -24.59 -8.81
C PRO A 250 -12.89 -25.78 -9.53
N THR A 251 -13.28 -26.82 -8.81
CA THR A 251 -13.86 -28.04 -9.40
C THR A 251 -15.08 -27.75 -10.28
N ASP A 252 -15.89 -26.76 -9.89
CA ASP A 252 -17.10 -26.36 -10.61
C ASP A 252 -16.86 -25.24 -11.65
N ILE A 253 -15.62 -25.04 -12.11
CA ILE A 253 -15.24 -23.96 -13.04
C ILE A 253 -16.12 -23.89 -14.31
N ALA A 254 -16.64 -25.02 -14.79
CA ALA A 254 -17.54 -25.08 -15.95
C ALA A 254 -18.85 -24.29 -15.77
N SER A 255 -19.20 -23.94 -14.52
CA SER A 255 -20.35 -23.11 -14.16
C SER A 255 -19.99 -21.67 -13.78
N MET A 256 -18.70 -21.34 -13.78
CA MET A 256 -18.16 -20.05 -13.37
C MET A 256 -17.85 -19.17 -14.60
N GLY A 257 -17.63 -17.87 -14.37
CA GLY A 257 -17.10 -16.97 -15.38
C GLY A 257 -15.61 -17.23 -15.68
N GLN A 258 -14.96 -16.24 -16.29
CA GLN A 258 -13.51 -16.26 -16.43
C GLN A 258 -12.85 -15.97 -15.07
N LEU A 259 -11.76 -16.67 -14.78
CA LEU A 259 -10.99 -16.51 -13.55
C LEU A 259 -9.57 -16.04 -13.88
N PRO A 260 -9.00 -15.13 -13.07
CA PRO A 260 -7.62 -14.69 -13.20
C PRO A 260 -6.62 -15.85 -13.09
N LEU A 261 -5.49 -15.70 -13.79
CA LEU A 261 -4.47 -16.73 -13.95
C LEU A 261 -3.21 -16.38 -13.17
N VAL A 262 -2.73 -17.36 -12.42
CA VAL A 262 -1.49 -17.28 -11.64
C VAL A 262 -0.53 -18.36 -12.12
N ILE A 263 0.69 -17.99 -12.51
CA ILE A 263 1.69 -18.92 -13.05
C ILE A 263 2.92 -18.96 -12.16
N MET A 264 3.36 -20.16 -11.78
CA MET A 264 4.51 -20.37 -10.90
C MET A 264 5.69 -21.05 -11.61
N SER A 265 6.85 -20.39 -11.57
CA SER A 265 8.15 -20.84 -12.09
C SER A 265 9.04 -21.34 -10.95
N HIS A 266 9.30 -22.65 -10.86
CA HIS A 266 10.12 -23.18 -9.76
C HIS A 266 11.62 -22.84 -9.87
N GLY A 267 12.32 -22.97 -8.74
CA GLY A 267 13.77 -22.76 -8.61
C GLY A 267 14.65 -23.93 -9.03
N ASN A 268 15.96 -23.73 -8.96
CA ASN A 268 16.93 -24.78 -9.30
C ASN A 268 16.94 -25.89 -8.26
N GLY A 269 16.82 -27.15 -8.69
CA GLY A 269 16.69 -28.28 -7.76
C GLY A 269 15.29 -28.44 -7.16
N HIS A 270 14.37 -27.51 -7.43
CA HIS A 270 12.96 -27.62 -7.04
C HIS A 270 12.18 -28.42 -8.09
N GLN A 271 10.97 -28.85 -7.72
CA GLN A 271 9.99 -29.39 -8.67
C GLN A 271 8.77 -28.50 -8.74
N TYR A 272 8.19 -28.37 -9.93
CA TYR A 272 6.95 -27.62 -10.16
C TYR A 272 5.78 -28.11 -9.30
N THR A 273 5.78 -29.36 -8.88
CA THR A 273 4.74 -29.94 -8.02
C THR A 273 4.87 -29.54 -6.54
N TRP A 274 5.89 -28.78 -6.15
CA TRP A 274 6.13 -28.44 -4.73
C TRP A 274 5.34 -27.24 -4.21
N TYR A 275 4.53 -26.62 -5.07
CA TYR A 275 3.75 -25.43 -4.77
C TYR A 275 2.25 -25.73 -4.58
N ASP A 276 1.91 -27.00 -4.29
CA ASP A 276 0.53 -27.43 -4.00
C ASP A 276 -0.14 -26.54 -2.94
N TYR A 277 0.59 -26.14 -1.89
CA TYR A 277 0.05 -25.30 -0.81
C TYR A 277 -0.52 -23.97 -1.28
N LEU A 278 0.10 -23.35 -2.30
CA LEU A 278 -0.32 -22.06 -2.85
C LEU A 278 -1.32 -22.26 -3.98
N GLY A 279 -1.13 -23.30 -4.81
CA GLY A 279 -2.04 -23.64 -5.90
C GLY A 279 -3.43 -24.06 -5.39
N GLU A 280 -3.50 -24.93 -4.40
CA GLU A 280 -4.77 -25.30 -3.75
C GLU A 280 -5.40 -24.12 -3.03
N TYR A 281 -4.58 -23.29 -2.37
CA TYR A 281 -5.07 -22.11 -1.67
C TYR A 281 -5.70 -21.11 -2.64
N LEU A 282 -4.97 -20.59 -3.64
CA LEU A 282 -5.51 -19.59 -4.55
C LEU A 282 -6.67 -20.18 -5.39
N ALA A 283 -6.61 -21.44 -5.84
CA ALA A 283 -7.74 -22.04 -6.54
C ALA A 283 -9.01 -22.12 -5.69
N SER A 284 -8.89 -22.34 -4.38
CA SER A 284 -10.05 -22.33 -3.47
C SER A 284 -10.68 -20.95 -3.28
N TYR A 285 -9.98 -19.87 -3.65
CA TYR A 285 -10.46 -18.49 -3.70
C TYR A 285 -10.93 -18.06 -5.09
N GLY A 286 -10.93 -18.94 -6.10
CA GLY A 286 -11.41 -18.60 -7.44
C GLY A 286 -10.33 -18.11 -8.39
N PHE A 287 -9.09 -18.53 -8.19
CA PHE A 287 -8.00 -18.35 -9.16
C PHE A 287 -7.78 -19.63 -9.99
N ILE A 288 -7.21 -19.49 -11.18
CA ILE A 288 -6.56 -20.62 -11.86
C ILE A 288 -5.07 -20.51 -11.56
N PHE A 289 -4.49 -21.54 -10.96
CA PHE A 289 -3.07 -21.59 -10.67
C PHE A 289 -2.40 -22.64 -11.53
N MET A 290 -1.26 -22.32 -12.16
CA MET A 290 -0.47 -23.28 -12.92
C MET A 290 1.00 -23.18 -12.52
N SER A 291 1.57 -24.28 -12.04
CA SER A 291 3.01 -24.40 -11.82
C SER A 291 3.62 -25.27 -12.92
N HIS A 292 4.75 -24.84 -13.50
CA HIS A 292 5.37 -25.54 -14.63
C HIS A 292 6.79 -25.99 -14.38
N GLN A 293 7.21 -27.05 -15.06
CA GLN A 293 8.60 -27.46 -15.15
C GLN A 293 9.42 -26.34 -15.76
N ASN A 294 10.43 -25.88 -15.02
CA ASN A 294 11.25 -24.73 -15.33
C ASN A 294 12.67 -25.18 -15.66
N ASN A 295 13.26 -24.65 -16.73
CA ASN A 295 14.62 -25.01 -17.11
C ASN A 295 15.65 -24.06 -16.48
N THR A 296 16.09 -24.36 -15.26
CA THR A 296 17.01 -23.50 -14.50
C THR A 296 18.49 -23.76 -14.78
N VAL A 297 18.81 -24.69 -15.69
CA VAL A 297 20.17 -25.05 -16.11
C VAL A 297 20.24 -25.03 -17.65
N PRO A 298 21.02 -24.14 -18.26
CA PRO A 298 22.21 -23.50 -17.71
C PRO A 298 21.97 -22.24 -16.85
N GLY A 299 20.78 -21.63 -16.83
CA GLY A 299 20.55 -20.47 -15.97
C GLY A 299 19.26 -19.69 -16.26
N ILE A 300 19.29 -18.39 -15.99
CA ILE A 300 18.12 -17.50 -15.98
C ILE A 300 17.52 -17.31 -17.38
N GLU A 301 18.34 -17.31 -18.42
CA GLU A 301 17.85 -17.19 -19.80
C GLU A 301 16.97 -18.38 -20.20
N THR A 302 17.30 -19.60 -19.77
CA THR A 302 16.44 -20.75 -20.02
C THR A 302 15.24 -20.79 -19.08
N ALA A 303 15.38 -20.31 -17.84
CA ALA A 303 14.28 -20.22 -16.88
C ALA A 303 13.20 -19.25 -17.38
N SER A 304 13.58 -18.03 -17.77
CA SER A 304 12.67 -17.04 -18.36
C SER A 304 12.03 -17.53 -19.65
N THR A 305 12.78 -18.24 -20.50
CA THR A 305 12.24 -18.87 -21.70
C THR A 305 11.12 -19.84 -21.35
N THR A 306 11.27 -20.66 -20.32
CA THR A 306 10.22 -21.60 -19.92
C THR A 306 9.01 -20.93 -19.28
N THR A 307 9.16 -19.80 -18.56
CA THR A 307 8.02 -18.98 -18.12
C THR A 307 7.19 -18.50 -19.32
N LEU A 308 7.87 -17.93 -20.33
CA LEU A 308 7.24 -17.41 -21.55
C LEU A 308 6.55 -18.51 -22.35
N THR A 309 7.24 -19.62 -22.61
CA THR A 309 6.69 -20.71 -23.42
C THR A 309 5.61 -21.51 -22.71
N ASN A 310 5.67 -21.68 -21.38
CA ASN A 310 4.60 -22.37 -20.64
C ASN A 310 3.33 -21.51 -20.53
N THR A 311 3.48 -20.19 -20.38
CA THR A 311 2.35 -19.25 -20.46
C THR A 311 1.68 -19.35 -21.83
N ASP A 312 2.46 -19.21 -22.91
CA ASP A 312 1.96 -19.29 -24.28
C ASP A 312 1.32 -20.65 -24.59
N TYR A 313 1.95 -21.73 -24.12
CA TYR A 313 1.49 -23.09 -24.34
C TYR A 313 0.18 -23.39 -23.59
N LEU A 314 0.04 -22.97 -22.33
CA LEU A 314 -1.20 -23.15 -21.57
C LEU A 314 -2.37 -22.47 -22.31
N LEU A 315 -2.21 -21.19 -22.65
CA LEU A 315 -3.25 -20.39 -23.30
C LEU A 315 -3.60 -20.93 -24.70
N GLY A 316 -2.62 -21.39 -25.47
CA GLY A 316 -2.85 -22.01 -26.78
C GLY A 316 -3.48 -23.40 -26.74
N ASN A 317 -3.54 -24.06 -25.58
CA ASN A 317 -3.98 -25.46 -25.45
C ASN A 317 -5.11 -25.69 -24.42
N LEU A 318 -5.84 -24.64 -24.03
CA LEU A 318 -6.96 -24.75 -23.07
C LEU A 318 -8.05 -25.75 -23.50
N GLY A 319 -8.25 -25.97 -24.80
CA GLY A 319 -9.19 -26.97 -25.33
C GLY A 319 -8.75 -28.43 -25.17
N THR A 320 -7.52 -28.69 -24.75
CA THR A 320 -6.98 -30.05 -24.51
C THR A 320 -6.64 -30.28 -23.05
N ILE A 321 -6.03 -29.29 -22.40
CA ILE A 321 -5.63 -29.35 -20.99
C ILE A 321 -6.88 -29.55 -20.11
N ALA A 322 -6.77 -30.42 -19.11
CA ALA A 322 -7.88 -30.78 -18.23
C ALA A 322 -9.16 -31.23 -18.97
N GLY A 323 -9.01 -31.87 -20.14
CA GLY A 323 -10.14 -32.31 -20.96
C GLY A 323 -10.92 -31.16 -21.62
N GLY A 324 -10.33 -29.97 -21.71
CA GLY A 324 -10.93 -28.79 -22.34
C GLY A 324 -11.73 -27.90 -21.38
N VAL A 325 -11.85 -28.26 -20.09
CA VAL A 325 -12.72 -27.55 -19.14
C VAL A 325 -12.28 -26.11 -18.84
N LEU A 326 -11.03 -25.76 -19.12
CA LEU A 326 -10.50 -24.41 -18.91
C LEU A 326 -10.80 -23.46 -20.09
N ALA A 327 -11.22 -24.00 -21.23
CA ALA A 327 -11.49 -23.20 -22.42
C ALA A 327 -12.67 -22.25 -22.18
N GLY A 328 -12.44 -20.94 -22.32
CA GLY A 328 -13.43 -19.91 -22.04
C GLY A 328 -13.53 -19.48 -20.57
N HIS A 329 -12.72 -20.07 -19.68
CA HIS A 329 -12.74 -19.77 -18.24
C HIS A 329 -11.44 -19.16 -17.72
N VAL A 330 -10.42 -18.96 -18.56
CA VAL A 330 -9.22 -18.20 -18.20
C VAL A 330 -9.41 -16.75 -18.58
N GLN A 331 -9.22 -15.84 -17.63
CA GLN A 331 -9.16 -14.40 -17.87
C GLN A 331 -7.75 -14.02 -18.31
N THR A 332 -7.53 -13.90 -19.61
CA THR A 332 -6.18 -13.76 -20.18
C THR A 332 -5.57 -12.38 -20.02
N ASP A 333 -6.36 -11.35 -19.69
CA ASP A 333 -5.90 -9.99 -19.41
C ASP A 333 -5.58 -9.75 -17.91
N ARG A 334 -5.60 -10.81 -17.09
CA ARG A 334 -5.26 -10.79 -15.66
C ARG A 334 -4.33 -11.94 -15.29
N ILE A 335 -3.07 -11.83 -15.70
CA ILE A 335 -2.02 -12.84 -15.43
C ILE A 335 -1.04 -12.32 -14.37
N ALA A 336 -0.77 -13.15 -13.36
CA ALA A 336 0.33 -12.96 -12.42
C ALA A 336 1.42 -14.01 -12.66
N TRP A 337 2.68 -13.58 -12.69
CA TRP A 337 3.84 -14.46 -12.72
C TRP A 337 4.53 -14.50 -11.37
N LEU A 338 4.69 -15.69 -10.83
CA LEU A 338 5.48 -15.97 -9.64
C LEU A 338 6.69 -16.81 -10.02
N GLY A 339 7.81 -16.59 -9.34
CA GLY A 339 8.97 -17.44 -9.50
C GLY A 339 9.77 -17.58 -8.22
N HIS A 340 10.39 -18.74 -8.00
CA HIS A 340 11.22 -18.99 -6.83
C HIS A 340 12.70 -19.15 -7.21
N SER A 341 13.65 -18.55 -6.47
CA SER A 341 15.10 -18.74 -6.69
C SER A 341 15.49 -18.28 -8.09
N ARG A 342 16.19 -19.11 -8.87
CA ARG A 342 16.42 -18.85 -10.31
C ARG A 342 15.13 -18.67 -11.12
N GLY A 343 14.02 -19.25 -10.69
CA GLY A 343 12.70 -19.00 -11.27
C GLY A 343 12.18 -17.59 -10.96
N GLY A 344 12.52 -17.03 -9.79
CA GLY A 344 12.16 -15.66 -9.38
C GLY A 344 12.86 -14.61 -10.23
N GLU A 345 14.17 -14.74 -10.40
CA GLU A 345 14.88 -13.91 -11.38
C GLU A 345 14.38 -14.17 -12.81
N GLY A 346 14.00 -15.43 -13.11
CA GLY A 346 13.47 -15.86 -14.39
C GLY A 346 12.18 -15.14 -14.79
N VAL A 347 11.26 -14.89 -13.87
CA VAL A 347 10.02 -14.15 -14.18
C VAL A 347 10.27 -12.66 -14.41
N ALA A 348 11.19 -12.05 -13.66
CA ALA A 348 11.63 -10.67 -13.91
C ALA A 348 12.31 -10.54 -15.29
N ARG A 349 13.22 -11.48 -15.62
CA ARG A 349 13.83 -11.56 -16.96
C ARG A 349 12.81 -11.82 -18.06
N ALA A 350 11.80 -12.66 -17.81
CA ALA A 350 10.75 -12.93 -18.79
C ALA A 350 9.99 -11.66 -19.15
N TYR A 351 9.64 -10.84 -18.14
CA TYR A 351 8.96 -9.57 -18.36
C TYR A 351 9.85 -8.56 -19.09
N ASP A 352 11.11 -8.42 -18.67
CA ASP A 352 12.12 -7.60 -19.33
C ASP A 352 12.26 -7.93 -20.83
N ARG A 353 12.22 -9.22 -21.20
CA ARG A 353 12.28 -9.64 -22.61
C ARG A 353 11.06 -9.25 -23.42
N LEU A 354 9.88 -9.21 -22.80
CA LEU A 354 8.68 -8.69 -23.45
C LEU A 354 8.78 -7.19 -23.65
N PHE A 355 9.25 -6.47 -22.63
CA PHE A 355 9.44 -5.02 -22.66
C PHE A 355 10.42 -4.60 -23.77
N ASP A 356 11.56 -5.28 -23.86
CA ASP A 356 12.57 -5.05 -24.89
C ASP A 356 12.14 -5.51 -26.30
N GLY A 357 11.03 -6.26 -26.42
CA GLY A 357 10.60 -6.89 -27.66
C GLY A 357 11.54 -8.00 -28.16
N THR A 358 12.37 -8.56 -27.28
CA THR A 358 13.28 -9.69 -27.61
C THR A 358 12.57 -11.05 -27.58
N TYR A 359 11.34 -11.08 -27.08
CA TYR A 359 10.41 -12.20 -27.21
C TYR A 359 9.01 -11.69 -27.54
N THR A 360 8.30 -12.36 -28.45
CA THR A 360 6.91 -12.05 -28.79
C THR A 360 6.07 -13.31 -28.60
N PRO A 361 5.15 -13.35 -27.63
CA PRO A 361 4.27 -14.50 -27.44
C PRO A 361 3.20 -14.59 -28.54
N SER A 362 2.55 -15.74 -28.65
CA SER A 362 1.50 -15.97 -29.65
C SER A 362 0.09 -15.75 -29.08
N ASN A 363 -0.10 -15.99 -27.78
CA ASN A 363 -1.40 -16.07 -27.12
C ASN A 363 -1.59 -15.07 -25.96
N PHE A 364 -0.60 -14.22 -25.70
CA PHE A 364 -0.68 -13.12 -24.74
C PHE A 364 0.28 -11.99 -25.14
N THR A 365 0.17 -10.87 -24.45
CA THR A 365 0.95 -9.64 -24.63
C THR A 365 1.54 -9.20 -23.28
N ILE A 366 2.42 -8.19 -23.31
CA ILE A 366 2.99 -7.65 -22.06
C ILE A 366 1.91 -7.04 -21.15
N ASP A 367 0.87 -6.43 -21.73
CA ASP A 367 -0.21 -5.77 -21.01
C ASP A 367 -1.08 -6.77 -20.23
N ASP A 368 -1.07 -8.05 -20.62
CA ASP A 368 -1.80 -9.11 -19.93
C ASP A 368 -1.16 -9.49 -18.58
N ILE A 369 0.13 -9.16 -18.38
CA ILE A 369 0.87 -9.44 -17.15
C ILE A 369 0.70 -8.27 -16.17
N LYS A 370 -0.03 -8.52 -15.08
CA LYS A 370 -0.41 -7.49 -14.09
C LYS A 370 0.46 -7.48 -12.83
N LEU A 371 1.12 -8.60 -12.54
CA LEU A 371 2.00 -8.76 -11.38
C LEU A 371 3.17 -9.69 -11.73
N VAL A 372 4.38 -9.29 -11.36
CA VAL A 372 5.56 -10.16 -11.31
C VAL A 372 5.99 -10.27 -9.85
N SER A 373 6.04 -11.49 -9.32
CA SER A 373 6.50 -11.74 -7.96
C SER A 373 7.64 -12.74 -7.89
N SER A 374 8.67 -12.36 -7.17
CA SER A 374 9.85 -13.18 -6.91
C SER A 374 9.85 -13.68 -5.47
N ILE A 375 10.04 -14.98 -5.29
CA ILE A 375 10.25 -15.65 -4.01
C ILE A 375 11.72 -15.99 -3.89
N ALA A 376 12.43 -15.39 -2.93
CA ALA A 376 13.86 -15.59 -2.70
C ALA A 376 14.70 -15.64 -4.01
N PRO A 377 14.59 -14.64 -4.90
CA PRO A 377 15.20 -14.70 -6.22
C PRO A 377 16.72 -14.55 -6.20
N THR A 378 17.39 -15.18 -7.15
CA THR A 378 18.79 -14.83 -7.46
C THR A 378 18.88 -13.50 -8.21
N ASP A 379 20.09 -12.96 -8.37
CA ASP A 379 20.38 -11.83 -9.27
C ASP A 379 21.67 -12.05 -10.09
N PHE A 380 21.67 -13.09 -10.93
CA PHE A 380 22.77 -13.46 -11.82
C PHE A 380 22.98 -12.48 -12.99
N LEU A 381 21.91 -12.06 -13.66
CA LEU A 381 21.97 -11.28 -14.90
C LEU A 381 22.17 -9.80 -14.64
N GLY A 382 21.51 -9.29 -13.61
CA GLY A 382 21.62 -7.92 -13.20
C GLY A 382 20.81 -6.88 -13.98
N THR A 383 21.21 -5.61 -13.84
CA THR A 383 20.36 -4.42 -14.03
C THR A 383 19.84 -4.27 -15.45
N ASN A 384 20.61 -4.72 -16.43
CA ASN A 384 20.29 -4.56 -17.86
C ASN A 384 19.58 -5.79 -18.45
N SER A 385 19.11 -6.71 -17.62
CA SER A 385 18.55 -7.97 -18.12
C SER A 385 17.48 -8.56 -17.21
N ALA A 386 17.59 -8.43 -15.89
CA ALA A 386 16.51 -8.79 -14.97
C ALA A 386 15.98 -7.50 -14.34
N ASN A 387 15.00 -6.88 -15.02
CA ASN A 387 14.35 -5.64 -14.62
C ASN A 387 12.82 -5.80 -14.70
N PRO A 388 12.09 -5.62 -13.59
CA PRO A 388 10.62 -5.63 -13.61
C PRO A 388 10.00 -4.46 -14.41
N HIS A 389 10.74 -3.36 -14.63
CA HIS A 389 10.24 -2.13 -15.26
C HIS A 389 9.02 -1.57 -14.53
N GLY A 390 7.99 -1.16 -15.27
CA GLY A 390 6.76 -0.57 -14.73
C GLY A 390 5.70 -1.60 -14.33
N VAL A 391 5.96 -2.91 -14.47
CA VAL A 391 5.02 -3.91 -13.93
C VAL A 391 5.04 -3.85 -12.44
N GLU A 392 3.89 -4.13 -11.85
CA GLU A 392 3.83 -4.23 -10.41
C GLU A 392 4.63 -5.43 -9.94
N TYR A 393 5.46 -5.18 -8.94
CA TYR A 393 6.49 -6.11 -8.52
C TYR A 393 6.38 -6.44 -7.04
N HIS A 394 6.46 -7.73 -6.71
CA HIS A 394 6.47 -8.18 -5.32
C HIS A 394 7.64 -9.09 -5.00
N LEU A 395 8.36 -8.82 -3.90
CA LEU A 395 9.42 -9.68 -3.37
C LEU A 395 8.98 -10.36 -2.07
N LEU A 396 8.88 -11.69 -2.08
CA LEU A 396 8.75 -12.50 -0.87
C LEU A 396 10.11 -13.10 -0.52
N TYR A 397 10.61 -12.86 0.69
CA TYR A 397 11.95 -13.28 1.05
C TYR A 397 12.09 -13.60 2.53
N GLY A 398 13.00 -14.52 2.89
CA GLY A 398 13.19 -14.98 4.27
C GLY A 398 14.57 -14.61 4.79
N SER A 399 14.65 -14.09 6.02
CA SER A 399 15.92 -13.65 6.61
C SER A 399 16.89 -14.80 6.94
N ALA A 400 16.36 -16.02 7.10
CA ALA A 400 17.12 -17.21 7.43
C ALA A 400 17.47 -18.07 6.19
N ASP A 401 17.28 -17.52 4.98
CA ASP A 401 17.62 -18.17 3.71
C ASP A 401 19.11 -18.60 3.69
N GLY A 402 19.35 -19.90 3.54
CA GLY A 402 20.68 -20.49 3.52
C GLY A 402 21.31 -20.58 2.13
N ASP A 403 20.53 -20.47 1.06
CA ASP A 403 20.96 -20.63 -0.34
C ASP A 403 21.15 -19.26 -0.99
N VAL A 404 20.05 -18.51 -1.15
CA VAL A 404 20.04 -17.13 -1.64
C VAL A 404 20.08 -16.22 -0.43
N SER A 405 21.23 -16.19 0.25
CA SER A 405 21.32 -15.69 1.61
C SER A 405 21.26 -14.16 1.80
N GLY A 406 21.34 -13.34 0.75
CA GLY A 406 21.36 -11.88 0.92
C GLY A 406 22.70 -11.33 1.42
N ALA A 407 23.72 -12.18 1.58
CA ALA A 407 25.05 -11.81 2.05
C ALA A 407 25.71 -10.71 1.20
N ALA A 408 26.44 -9.80 1.84
CA ALA A 408 27.27 -8.79 1.18
C ALA A 408 28.34 -9.43 0.27
N SER A 409 28.89 -10.58 0.66
CA SER A 409 29.89 -11.30 -0.16
C SER A 409 29.31 -12.09 -1.34
N CYS A 410 28.01 -12.31 -1.40
CA CYS A 410 27.36 -13.05 -2.48
C CYS A 410 26.48 -12.14 -3.32
N ARG A 411 27.06 -11.52 -4.35
CA ARG A 411 26.30 -10.59 -5.20
C ARG A 411 25.06 -11.20 -5.88
N ILE A 412 25.13 -12.46 -6.30
CA ILE A 412 24.00 -13.16 -6.93
C ILE A 412 22.91 -13.56 -5.93
N CYS A 413 23.17 -13.44 -4.63
CA CYS A 413 22.25 -13.75 -3.55
C CYS A 413 21.47 -12.51 -3.05
N GLN A 414 21.69 -11.32 -3.63
CA GLN A 414 21.13 -10.05 -3.16
C GLN A 414 19.78 -9.74 -3.82
N SER A 415 18.72 -10.37 -3.31
CA SER A 415 17.35 -10.34 -3.84
C SER A 415 16.76 -8.95 -3.99
N PHE A 416 17.04 -8.05 -3.04
CA PHE A 416 16.44 -6.71 -3.01
C PHE A 416 16.82 -5.84 -4.20
N SER A 417 17.91 -6.14 -4.91
CA SER A 417 18.23 -5.40 -6.14
C SER A 417 17.22 -5.58 -7.27
N LEU A 418 16.41 -6.64 -7.27
CA LEU A 418 15.29 -6.73 -8.21
C LEU A 418 14.13 -5.83 -7.79
N LEU A 419 13.84 -5.74 -6.49
CA LEU A 419 12.83 -4.81 -5.94
C LEU A 419 13.20 -3.36 -6.27
N GLU A 420 14.47 -2.99 -6.08
CA GLU A 420 14.95 -1.64 -6.35
C GLU A 420 14.89 -1.22 -7.82
N ARG A 421 14.89 -2.18 -8.75
CA ARG A 421 14.80 -1.89 -10.20
C ARG A 421 13.36 -1.70 -10.67
N ALA A 422 12.37 -2.13 -9.90
CA ALA A 422 10.98 -1.88 -10.22
C ALA A 422 10.70 -0.38 -10.16
N THR A 423 10.01 0.13 -11.19
CA THR A 423 9.67 1.55 -11.38
C THR A 423 8.17 1.81 -11.27
N GLY A 424 7.34 0.77 -11.32
CA GLY A 424 5.92 0.84 -10.98
C GLY A 424 5.71 0.57 -9.49
N PHE A 425 4.48 0.20 -9.12
CA PHE A 425 4.20 -0.24 -7.75
C PHE A 425 5.12 -1.41 -7.39
N ARG A 426 5.73 -1.34 -6.22
CA ARG A 426 6.59 -2.40 -5.70
C ARG A 426 6.28 -2.66 -4.24
N ALA A 427 6.37 -3.91 -3.82
CA ALA A 427 6.27 -4.29 -2.42
C ALA A 427 7.19 -5.45 -2.05
N SER A 428 7.56 -5.57 -0.78
CA SER A 428 8.15 -6.78 -0.22
C SER A 428 7.48 -7.22 1.06
N THR A 429 7.47 -8.55 1.23
CA THR A 429 7.15 -9.24 2.47
C THR A 429 8.41 -9.98 2.89
N TYR A 430 9.13 -9.44 3.87
CA TYR A 430 10.40 -10.01 4.33
C TYR A 430 10.20 -10.67 5.70
N VAL A 431 10.28 -11.99 5.74
CA VAL A 431 9.83 -12.80 6.88
C VAL A 431 11.03 -13.25 7.71
N GLN A 432 11.13 -12.78 8.96
CA GLN A 432 12.23 -13.22 9.81
C GLN A 432 12.11 -14.70 10.18
N GLY A 433 13.22 -15.43 10.17
CA GLY A 433 13.26 -16.84 10.57
C GLY A 433 12.78 -17.84 9.51
N ALA A 434 12.29 -17.38 8.36
CA ALA A 434 11.96 -18.22 7.21
C ALA A 434 13.22 -18.57 6.39
N ASP A 435 13.35 -19.83 5.98
CA ASP A 435 14.40 -20.28 5.08
C ASP A 435 13.99 -20.25 3.59
N HIS A 436 14.91 -20.62 2.69
CA HIS A 436 14.67 -20.62 1.25
C HIS A 436 13.50 -21.54 0.87
N ASN A 437 13.47 -22.71 1.52
CA ASN A 437 12.60 -23.82 1.20
C ASN A 437 11.32 -23.88 2.02
N ASP A 438 11.08 -22.88 2.87
CA ASP A 438 9.87 -22.70 3.63
C ASP A 438 8.70 -22.29 2.72
N PHE A 439 8.99 -21.61 1.61
CA PHE A 439 7.99 -21.22 0.60
C PHE A 439 7.73 -22.30 -0.47
N ASN A 440 8.11 -23.55 -0.20
CA ASN A 440 7.73 -24.74 -0.97
C ASN A 440 7.49 -25.93 -0.02
N CYS A 441 6.91 -27.04 -0.51
CA CYS A 441 6.55 -28.15 0.39
C CYS A 441 7.71 -29.05 0.82
N CYS A 442 8.79 -29.11 0.04
CA CYS A 442 9.54 -30.37 -0.09
C CYS A 442 11.05 -30.22 -0.30
N GLY A 443 11.58 -29.00 -0.42
CA GLY A 443 13.01 -28.74 -0.37
C GLY A 443 13.65 -29.26 0.91
N PHE A 444 14.98 -29.32 0.95
CA PHE A 444 15.65 -29.58 2.22
C PHE A 444 15.59 -28.32 3.10
N ASN A 445 15.66 -28.50 4.41
CA ASN A 445 15.75 -27.38 5.36
C ASN A 445 17.16 -26.79 5.26
N ASP A 446 17.27 -25.57 4.75
CA ASP A 446 18.51 -24.81 4.64
C ASP A 446 18.56 -23.61 5.58
N PHE A 447 17.66 -23.58 6.57
CA PHE A 447 17.64 -22.60 7.63
C PHE A 447 19.02 -22.33 8.18
N THR A 448 19.34 -21.04 8.24
CA THR A 448 20.54 -20.58 8.89
C THR A 448 20.20 -19.38 9.76
N GLY A 449 20.37 -19.54 11.06
CA GLY A 449 20.03 -18.55 12.09
C GLY A 449 20.10 -19.19 13.47
N PRO A 450 19.78 -18.44 14.53
CA PRO A 450 19.59 -19.03 15.86
C PRO A 450 18.52 -20.13 15.83
N ALA A 451 18.78 -21.28 16.44
CA ALA A 451 17.85 -22.41 16.35
C ALA A 451 16.43 -22.11 16.92
N SER A 452 16.32 -21.14 17.82
CA SER A 452 15.04 -20.73 18.42
C SER A 452 14.18 -19.83 17.54
N THR A 453 14.72 -19.29 16.44
CA THR A 453 14.01 -18.35 15.56
C THR A 453 13.51 -18.99 14.27
N GLN A 454 13.67 -20.31 14.10
CA GLN A 454 13.14 -21.01 12.93
C GLN A 454 11.61 -21.11 13.00
N ILE A 455 10.90 -20.46 12.08
CA ILE A 455 9.43 -20.49 12.03
C ILE A 455 8.91 -21.69 11.23
N GLY A 456 9.64 -22.10 10.19
CA GLY A 456 9.32 -23.22 9.31
C GLY A 456 8.12 -23.01 8.37
N ARG A 457 7.98 -23.95 7.43
CA ARG A 457 6.95 -23.98 6.37
C ARG A 457 5.55 -23.55 6.78
N PRO A 458 4.89 -24.11 7.81
CA PRO A 458 3.48 -23.79 8.06
C PRO A 458 3.26 -22.31 8.36
N GLU A 459 4.21 -21.70 9.06
CA GLU A 459 4.17 -20.30 9.46
C GLU A 459 4.49 -19.39 8.27
N ALA A 460 5.64 -19.61 7.62
CA ALA A 460 6.07 -18.84 6.44
C ALA A 460 5.04 -18.90 5.30
N GLN A 461 4.41 -20.05 5.08
CA GLN A 461 3.36 -20.20 4.06
C GLN A 461 2.05 -19.52 4.45
N SER A 462 1.77 -19.34 5.74
CA SER A 462 0.60 -18.59 6.21
C SER A 462 0.75 -17.10 5.92
N VAL A 463 1.96 -16.56 6.11
CA VAL A 463 2.33 -15.20 5.68
C VAL A 463 2.22 -15.07 4.15
N ALA A 464 2.88 -15.97 3.40
CA ALA A 464 2.88 -15.93 1.94
C ALA A 464 1.48 -16.01 1.32
N LYS A 465 0.61 -16.89 1.84
CA LYS A 465 -0.78 -17.01 1.38
C LYS A 465 -1.54 -15.71 1.51
N THR A 466 -1.42 -15.05 2.67
CA THR A 466 -2.17 -13.83 2.93
C THR A 466 -1.63 -12.67 2.11
N ALA A 467 -0.31 -12.49 2.03
CA ALA A 467 0.31 -11.48 1.18
C ALA A 467 -0.12 -11.63 -0.30
N TYR A 468 -0.12 -12.86 -0.83
CA TYR A 468 -0.58 -13.09 -2.20
C TYR A 468 -2.07 -12.87 -2.38
N LEU A 469 -2.93 -13.32 -1.45
CA LEU A 469 -4.36 -13.06 -1.57
C LEU A 469 -4.64 -11.56 -1.52
N ALA A 470 -4.00 -10.83 -0.62
CA ALA A 470 -4.14 -9.39 -0.46
C ALA A 470 -3.75 -8.64 -1.75
N LEU A 471 -2.53 -8.85 -2.24
CA LEU A 471 -2.04 -8.25 -3.48
C LEU A 471 -2.97 -8.59 -4.65
N LEU A 472 -3.32 -9.86 -4.85
CA LEU A 472 -4.14 -10.26 -5.99
C LEU A 472 -5.57 -9.68 -5.93
N ARG A 473 -6.15 -9.53 -4.73
CA ARG A 473 -7.49 -8.97 -4.54
C ARG A 473 -7.52 -7.46 -4.69
N HIS A 474 -6.56 -6.74 -4.14
CA HIS A 474 -6.42 -5.31 -4.42
C HIS A 474 -6.31 -5.08 -5.94
N ARG A 475 -5.47 -5.87 -6.60
CA ARG A 475 -5.14 -5.66 -8.02
C ARG A 475 -6.22 -6.03 -9.02
N TRP A 476 -6.99 -7.08 -8.74
CA TRP A 476 -8.00 -7.55 -9.68
C TRP A 476 -9.41 -7.09 -9.33
N ASP A 477 -9.67 -6.83 -8.06
CA ASP A 477 -11.02 -6.54 -7.57
C ASP A 477 -11.13 -5.13 -6.99
N GLY A 478 -10.02 -4.38 -6.88
CA GLY A 478 -10.03 -3.00 -6.37
C GLY A 478 -10.29 -2.92 -4.87
N VAL A 479 -9.93 -3.96 -4.11
CA VAL A 479 -10.19 -4.02 -2.67
C VAL A 479 -9.08 -3.30 -1.91
N ASP A 480 -9.28 -2.03 -1.58
CA ASP A 480 -8.27 -1.20 -0.91
C ASP A 480 -7.93 -1.70 0.49
N ALA A 481 -8.92 -2.18 1.24
CA ALA A 481 -8.71 -2.82 2.54
C ALA A 481 -7.76 -4.04 2.49
N ALA A 482 -7.52 -4.62 1.32
CA ALA A 482 -6.53 -5.69 1.20
C ALA A 482 -5.09 -5.17 1.39
N MET A 483 -4.83 -3.91 1.04
CA MET A 483 -3.51 -3.29 1.17
C MET A 483 -3.12 -2.98 2.61
N ASP A 484 -4.04 -3.02 3.57
CA ASP A 484 -3.71 -2.98 5.00
C ASP A 484 -2.74 -4.11 5.37
N TYR A 485 -2.87 -5.30 4.79
CA TYR A 485 -1.96 -6.44 5.02
C TYR A 485 -0.61 -6.33 4.29
N ILE A 486 -0.35 -5.21 3.61
CA ILE A 486 0.89 -4.94 2.87
C ILE A 486 1.53 -3.62 3.32
N THR A 487 0.73 -2.66 3.82
CA THR A 487 1.18 -1.28 4.02
C THR A 487 1.02 -0.77 5.46
N ARG A 488 0.27 -1.47 6.32
CA ARG A 488 0.31 -1.25 7.77
C ARG A 488 1.47 -2.05 8.36
N GLN A 489 1.94 -1.61 9.53
CA GLN A 489 2.90 -2.36 10.33
C GLN A 489 2.34 -3.76 10.62
N TYR A 490 3.19 -4.78 10.61
CA TYR A 490 2.73 -6.16 10.75
C TYR A 490 2.23 -6.47 12.19
N GLU A 491 2.78 -5.73 13.15
CA GLU A 491 2.48 -5.77 14.58
C GLU A 491 1.05 -5.28 14.85
N ASP A 492 0.60 -4.31 14.03
CA ASP A 492 -0.74 -3.75 14.01
C ASP A 492 -1.75 -4.75 13.41
N ILE A 493 -1.54 -5.15 12.14
CA ILE A 493 -2.41 -6.13 11.48
C ILE A 493 -1.66 -7.34 10.93
N ARG A 494 -1.91 -8.49 11.57
CA ARG A 494 -1.44 -9.80 11.13
C ARG A 494 -2.57 -10.75 10.78
N PRO A 495 -2.38 -11.66 9.81
CA PRO A 495 -3.38 -12.65 9.47
C PRO A 495 -3.70 -13.54 10.67
N THR A 496 -4.99 -13.74 10.95
CA THR A 496 -5.41 -14.65 12.02
C THR A 496 -4.77 -16.03 11.85
N GLY A 497 -4.11 -16.52 12.90
CA GLY A 497 -3.43 -17.82 12.91
C GLY A 497 -1.94 -17.77 12.63
N VAL A 498 -1.38 -16.61 12.26
CA VAL A 498 0.06 -16.36 12.37
C VAL A 498 0.43 -16.07 13.82
N GLN A 499 1.58 -16.55 14.27
CA GLN A 499 2.04 -16.36 15.64
C GLN A 499 2.37 -14.88 15.92
N PRO A 500 2.12 -14.39 17.16
CA PRO A 500 2.46 -13.02 17.54
C PRO A 500 3.94 -12.67 17.48
N ASP A 501 4.84 -13.65 17.50
CA ASP A 501 6.29 -13.47 17.45
C ASP A 501 6.88 -13.67 16.05
N THR A 502 6.03 -13.81 15.03
CA THR A 502 6.48 -13.80 13.63
C THR A 502 6.66 -12.36 13.19
N ILE A 503 7.92 -11.97 12.96
CA ILE A 503 8.30 -10.63 12.50
C ILE A 503 8.30 -10.60 10.96
N VAL A 504 7.65 -9.59 10.39
CA VAL A 504 7.57 -9.39 8.94
C VAL A 504 7.74 -7.92 8.61
N ASP A 505 8.80 -7.61 7.87
CA ASP A 505 9.03 -6.24 7.42
C ASP A 505 8.33 -6.02 6.09
N HIS A 506 7.51 -4.97 6.07
CA HIS A 506 6.79 -4.54 4.89
C HIS A 506 7.40 -3.30 4.27
N GLU A 507 7.82 -3.46 3.02
CA GLU A 507 8.25 -2.34 2.20
C GLU A 507 7.30 -2.21 1.03
N TYR A 508 6.90 -1.00 0.68
CA TYR A 508 6.14 -0.76 -0.53
C TYR A 508 6.42 0.65 -1.10
N LYS A 509 6.22 0.82 -2.40
CA LYS A 509 6.24 2.14 -3.04
C LYS A 509 5.20 2.12 -4.13
N ASP A 510 4.30 3.10 -4.10
CA ASP A 510 3.25 3.24 -5.11
C ASP A 510 3.81 3.83 -6.41
N SER A 511 3.10 3.59 -7.51
CA SER A 511 3.28 4.26 -8.80
C SER A 511 2.50 5.57 -8.94
N ALA A 512 1.70 5.92 -7.92
CA ALA A 512 0.87 7.12 -7.89
C ALA A 512 1.68 8.43 -7.90
N SER A 513 0.99 9.54 -8.19
CA SER A 513 1.60 10.88 -8.23
C SER A 513 1.93 11.36 -6.81
N SER A 514 3.17 11.14 -6.37
CA SER A 514 3.68 11.66 -5.09
C SER A 514 4.32 13.04 -5.22
N ILE A 515 4.29 13.81 -4.13
CA ILE A 515 5.21 14.94 -3.93
C ILE A 515 6.49 14.36 -3.33
N VAL A 516 7.55 14.31 -4.13
CA VAL A 516 8.87 13.86 -3.65
C VAL A 516 9.52 14.98 -2.87
N ILE A 517 9.74 14.76 -1.56
CA ILE A 517 10.53 15.68 -0.73
C ILE A 517 12.01 15.38 -0.96
N ASP A 518 12.42 14.13 -0.72
CA ASP A 518 13.76 13.66 -1.01
C ASP A 518 13.78 12.19 -1.43
N ASP A 519 14.20 11.93 -2.68
CA ASP A 519 14.47 10.59 -3.19
C ASP A 519 15.93 10.19 -2.98
N PHE A 520 16.85 11.07 -2.55
CA PHE A 520 18.29 10.79 -2.40
C PHE A 520 19.01 10.25 -3.65
N GLN A 521 18.35 10.29 -4.81
CA GLN A 521 18.79 9.69 -6.06
C GLN A 521 19.05 10.76 -7.11
N SER A 522 18.14 11.73 -7.24
CA SER A 522 18.22 12.85 -8.17
C SER A 522 19.08 14.00 -7.64
N GLN A 523 19.18 14.14 -6.31
CA GLN A 523 20.09 15.04 -5.60
C GLN A 523 20.95 14.25 -4.62
N THR A 524 22.26 14.50 -4.60
CA THR A 524 23.19 13.74 -3.75
C THR A 524 23.92 14.57 -2.69
N SER A 525 23.42 15.76 -2.41
CA SER A 525 23.97 16.65 -1.39
C SER A 525 23.26 16.41 -0.07
N THR A 526 24.01 16.24 1.02
CA THR A 526 23.39 16.17 2.35
C THR A 526 22.76 17.49 2.79
N SER A 527 23.03 18.62 2.12
CA SER A 527 22.47 19.92 2.50
C SER A 527 21.24 20.35 1.72
N VAL A 528 20.81 19.58 0.71
CA VAL A 528 19.71 19.94 -0.20
C VAL A 528 18.93 18.68 -0.56
N SER A 529 17.60 18.73 -0.48
CA SER A 529 16.72 17.62 -0.85
C SER A 529 16.51 17.54 -2.35
N SER A 530 15.95 16.42 -2.83
CA SER A 530 15.61 16.23 -4.25
C SER A 530 14.58 17.24 -4.78
N SER A 531 13.65 17.69 -3.95
CA SER A 531 12.75 18.81 -4.27
C SER A 531 13.44 20.18 -4.34
N GLY A 532 14.69 20.29 -3.88
CA GLY A 532 15.47 21.53 -3.85
C GLY A 532 15.40 22.31 -2.53
N GLY A 533 14.72 21.76 -1.52
CA GLY A 533 14.66 22.30 -0.16
C GLY A 533 15.99 22.21 0.58
N ALA A 534 16.23 23.12 1.53
CA ALA A 534 17.40 23.03 2.40
C ALA A 534 17.23 21.87 3.39
N VAL A 535 18.31 21.13 3.63
CA VAL A 535 18.34 20.07 4.65
C VAL A 535 19.32 20.45 5.74
N ALA A 536 18.82 20.54 6.97
CA ALA A 536 19.58 20.94 8.16
C ALA A 536 19.43 19.89 9.26
N GLY A 537 20.46 19.68 10.06
CA GLY A 537 20.42 18.71 11.15
C GLY A 537 21.77 18.55 11.82
N ASP A 538 21.78 17.88 12.97
CA ASP A 538 22.96 17.66 13.80
C ASP A 538 23.23 16.17 14.11
N VAL A 539 22.53 15.28 13.40
CA VAL A 539 22.79 13.83 13.40
C VAL A 539 24.26 13.50 13.10
N SER A 540 24.77 12.42 13.68
CA SER A 540 26.18 12.03 13.57
C SER A 540 26.43 11.15 12.35
N ASN A 541 27.66 11.24 11.81
CA ASN A 541 28.18 10.44 10.69
C ASN A 541 27.24 10.37 9.46
N ARG A 542 26.49 11.44 9.18
CA ARG A 542 25.56 11.47 8.05
C ARG A 542 26.28 11.38 6.72
N ILE A 543 25.90 10.37 5.93
CA ILE A 543 26.44 10.11 4.60
C ILE A 543 25.29 9.72 3.68
N GLU A 544 25.34 10.20 2.45
CA GLU A 544 24.46 9.74 1.39
C GLU A 544 25.29 9.05 0.30
N ASN A 545 24.90 7.83 -0.05
CA ASN A 545 25.62 7.01 -1.02
C ASN A 545 24.71 5.94 -1.62
N ARG A 546 25.26 5.16 -2.55
CA ARG A 546 24.60 3.96 -3.07
C ARG A 546 24.34 2.98 -1.93
N LEU A 547 23.17 2.32 -1.95
CA LEU A 547 22.78 1.32 -0.97
C LEU A 547 23.44 -0.04 -1.28
N ASP A 548 24.77 -0.05 -1.29
CA ASP A 548 25.59 -1.25 -1.43
C ASP A 548 26.76 -1.29 -0.44
N ASP A 549 27.03 -2.48 0.08
CA ASP A 549 28.16 -2.77 0.96
C ASP A 549 29.47 -2.71 0.17
N ALA A 550 30.43 -1.90 0.62
CA ALA A 550 31.64 -1.61 -0.14
C ALA A 550 32.76 -2.65 0.10
N ASN A 551 32.66 -3.45 1.15
CA ASN A 551 33.72 -4.37 1.57
C ASN A 551 33.35 -5.86 1.48
N SER A 552 32.13 -6.18 1.05
CA SER A 552 31.62 -7.55 0.92
C SER A 552 31.56 -8.28 2.26
N SER A 553 31.22 -7.57 3.33
CA SER A 553 31.07 -8.15 4.66
C SER A 553 30.24 -7.24 5.56
N PHE A 554 29.38 -7.85 6.37
CA PHE A 554 28.56 -7.14 7.36
C PHE A 554 29.34 -6.68 8.60
N SER A 555 30.66 -6.94 8.71
CA SER A 555 31.48 -6.38 9.79
C SER A 555 31.44 -4.86 9.77
N TRP A 556 30.80 -4.26 10.77
CA TRP A 556 30.80 -2.81 10.92
C TRP A 556 32.23 -2.24 10.99
N THR A 557 32.52 -1.27 10.13
CA THR A 557 33.70 -0.41 10.21
C THR A 557 33.35 1.02 9.81
N THR A 558 34.01 2.02 10.39
CA THR A 558 33.81 3.42 10.01
C THR A 558 34.28 3.75 8.58
N ALA A 559 35.06 2.87 7.96
CA ALA A 559 35.49 3.00 6.58
C ALA A 559 34.40 2.57 5.58
N ASP A 560 33.37 1.84 6.04
CA ASP A 560 32.23 1.41 5.23
C ASP A 560 30.91 1.85 5.89
N PRO A 561 30.50 3.12 5.69
CA PRO A 561 29.29 3.64 6.32
C PRO A 561 27.99 3.01 5.81
N MET A 562 28.03 2.35 4.64
CA MET A 562 26.90 1.63 4.03
C MET A 562 26.90 0.14 4.38
N ASN A 563 27.62 -0.26 5.45
CA ASN A 563 27.66 -1.63 5.96
C ASN A 563 26.25 -2.26 6.01
N GLY A 564 26.12 -3.45 5.44
CA GLY A 564 24.85 -4.19 5.46
C GLY A 564 23.86 -3.83 4.36
N MET A 565 24.12 -2.78 3.57
CA MET A 565 23.26 -2.44 2.45
C MET A 565 23.48 -3.43 1.30
N THR A 566 22.45 -4.21 0.97
CA THR A 566 22.48 -5.17 -0.16
C THR A 566 21.35 -4.90 -1.15
N ARG A 567 20.95 -3.63 -1.22
CA ARG A 567 19.82 -3.16 -2.02
C ARG A 567 20.23 -2.93 -3.48
N GLY A 568 21.46 -2.49 -3.75
CA GLY A 568 21.99 -2.31 -5.11
C GLY A 568 23.36 -2.95 -5.32
N ARG A 569 23.87 -2.90 -6.56
CA ARG A 569 25.31 -3.03 -6.86
C ARG A 569 25.84 -1.81 -7.57
N SER A 570 27.13 -1.84 -7.90
CA SER A 570 27.82 -0.82 -8.67
C SER A 570 27.19 -0.40 -10.01
N SER A 571 26.33 -1.23 -10.61
CA SER A 571 25.57 -0.89 -11.82
C SER A 571 24.13 -0.43 -11.57
N ASP A 572 23.64 -0.51 -10.33
CA ASP A 572 22.36 0.03 -9.91
C ASP A 572 22.54 1.47 -9.41
N SER A 573 21.47 2.26 -9.45
CA SER A 573 21.46 3.68 -9.09
C SER A 573 20.82 3.96 -7.73
N THR A 574 20.37 2.94 -7.00
CA THR A 574 19.67 3.11 -5.72
C THR A 574 20.58 3.70 -4.66
N ARG A 575 20.15 4.81 -4.06
CA ARG A 575 20.89 5.55 -3.04
C ARG A 575 19.98 5.79 -1.85
N GLY A 576 20.58 6.19 -0.75
CA GLY A 576 19.88 6.64 0.43
C GLY A 576 20.84 7.33 1.38
N THR A 577 20.30 7.89 2.46
CA THR A 577 21.10 8.51 3.51
C THR A 577 21.22 7.58 4.70
N VAL A 578 22.33 7.68 5.42
CA VAL A 578 22.60 6.91 6.62
C VAL A 578 23.23 7.82 7.68
N PHE A 579 22.80 7.70 8.94
CA PHE A 579 23.32 8.47 10.08
C PHE A 579 23.04 7.77 11.43
N ASP A 580 23.61 8.28 12.52
CA ASP A 580 23.39 7.80 13.89
C ASP A 580 23.16 8.90 14.92
N TRP A 581 22.65 8.48 16.09
CA TRP A 581 22.50 9.31 17.28
C TRP A 581 22.74 8.50 18.56
N ASN A 582 23.00 9.22 19.66
CA ASN A 582 23.10 8.71 21.03
C ASN A 582 22.67 9.75 22.09
N SER A 583 22.00 10.80 21.62
CA SER A 583 21.42 11.92 22.35
C SER A 583 20.42 12.61 21.43
N ASP A 584 19.65 13.57 21.94
CA ASP A 584 18.65 14.28 21.14
C ASP A 584 19.28 14.95 19.91
N ARG A 585 18.76 14.64 18.72
CA ARG A 585 19.22 15.12 17.41
C ARG A 585 18.03 15.31 16.49
N PHE A 586 18.24 16.04 15.40
CA PHE A 586 17.21 16.17 14.37
C PHE A 586 17.79 16.22 12.96
N LEU A 587 16.91 15.95 12.00
CA LEU A 587 17.11 16.16 10.57
C LEU A 587 15.84 16.79 10.00
N GLN A 588 15.96 17.97 9.40
CA GLN A 588 14.85 18.78 8.90
C GLN A 588 15.01 19.05 7.41
N PHE A 589 13.93 18.86 6.67
CA PHE A 589 13.78 19.11 5.24
C PHE A 589 12.84 20.31 5.08
N SER A 590 13.34 21.42 4.56
CA SER A 590 12.50 22.56 4.20
C SER A 590 11.68 22.24 2.95
N ILE A 591 10.40 22.58 2.98
CA ILE A 591 9.48 22.43 1.87
C ILE A 591 9.45 23.73 1.06
N LEU A 592 9.49 23.63 -0.26
CA LEU A 592 9.44 24.80 -1.12
C LEU A 592 7.98 25.27 -1.26
N PRO A 593 7.71 26.59 -1.37
CA PRO A 593 6.34 27.10 -1.50
C PRO A 593 5.54 26.52 -2.68
N ALA A 594 6.22 26.02 -3.72
CA ALA A 594 5.56 25.41 -4.88
C ALA A 594 4.96 24.02 -4.60
N ILE A 595 5.32 23.39 -3.47
CA ILE A 595 4.88 22.04 -3.07
C ILE A 595 4.45 22.01 -1.59
N ALA A 596 4.10 23.18 -1.02
CA ALA A 596 3.76 23.34 0.39
C ALA A 596 2.30 22.99 0.72
N ASP A 597 1.41 23.01 -0.27
CA ASP A 597 0.00 22.66 -0.08
C ASP A 597 -0.19 21.14 -0.18
N TRP A 598 -0.51 20.53 0.96
CA TRP A 598 -0.78 19.10 1.11
C TRP A 598 -2.24 18.84 1.48
N SER A 599 -3.12 19.83 1.33
CA SER A 599 -4.53 19.71 1.70
C SER A 599 -5.28 18.67 0.85
N ASP A 600 -4.76 18.33 -0.34
CA ASP A 600 -5.29 17.30 -1.25
C ASP A 600 -4.57 15.94 -1.12
N ARG A 601 -3.73 15.78 -0.09
CA ARG A 601 -2.90 14.59 0.15
C ARG A 601 -3.36 13.82 1.38
N THR A 602 -3.01 12.54 1.45
CA THR A 602 -3.49 11.66 2.53
C THR A 602 -2.37 11.27 3.49
N THR A 603 -1.15 11.07 2.99
CA THR A 603 -0.10 10.37 3.75
C THR A 603 1.27 11.02 3.57
N LEU A 604 2.00 11.23 4.66
CA LEU A 604 3.46 11.36 4.64
C LEU A 604 4.07 9.96 4.75
N SER A 605 4.98 9.62 3.85
CA SER A 605 5.66 8.33 3.85
C SER A 605 7.17 8.46 3.68
N PHE A 606 7.90 7.52 4.26
CA PHE A 606 9.33 7.34 4.05
C PHE A 606 9.70 5.89 4.35
N ARG A 607 10.79 5.40 3.75
CA ARG A 607 11.35 4.09 4.12
C ARG A 607 12.61 4.24 4.96
N ALA A 608 12.76 3.39 5.95
CA ALA A 608 13.96 3.35 6.77
C ALA A 608 14.28 1.94 7.25
N CYS A 609 15.52 1.74 7.69
CA CYS A 609 16.02 0.47 8.20
C CYS A 609 17.00 0.72 9.35
N GLN A 610 17.14 -0.23 10.27
CA GLN A 610 18.27 -0.20 11.20
C GLN A 610 19.60 -0.57 10.51
N GLY A 611 20.70 0.03 10.96
CA GLY A 611 22.05 -0.26 10.47
C GLY A 611 22.65 -1.51 11.14
N THR A 612 22.72 -2.63 10.41
CA THR A 612 23.21 -3.91 10.94
C THR A 612 24.59 -3.82 11.59
N ARG A 613 24.74 -4.50 12.73
CA ARG A 613 25.99 -4.65 13.51
C ARG A 613 26.66 -3.35 13.96
N HIS A 614 26.01 -2.19 13.78
CA HIS A 614 26.52 -0.92 14.26
C HIS A 614 26.52 -0.88 15.80
N PRO A 615 27.52 -0.29 16.47
CA PRO A 615 27.56 -0.19 17.93
C PRO A 615 26.29 0.42 18.54
N ASN A 616 25.71 1.44 17.91
CA ASN A 616 24.47 2.08 18.37
C ASN A 616 23.22 1.21 18.15
N THR A 617 23.20 0.35 17.12
CA THR A 617 22.12 -0.62 16.92
C THR A 617 22.26 -1.75 17.93
N THR A 618 23.43 -2.38 18.02
CA THR A 618 23.65 -3.49 18.97
C THR A 618 23.65 -3.08 20.45
N ALA A 619 23.64 -1.78 20.76
CA ALA A 619 23.51 -1.26 22.11
C ALA A 619 22.10 -1.53 22.68
N VAL A 620 21.09 -1.56 21.82
CA VAL A 620 19.69 -1.80 22.18
C VAL A 620 19.04 -2.63 21.06
N GLN A 621 18.76 -3.91 21.35
CA GLN A 621 18.20 -4.88 20.42
C GLN A 621 16.67 -4.84 20.53
N GLU A 622 16.07 -3.82 19.92
CA GLU A 622 14.62 -3.57 19.88
C GLU A 622 14.30 -2.71 18.65
N ASP A 623 13.00 -2.54 18.38
CA ASP A 623 12.53 -1.71 17.28
C ASP A 623 12.90 -0.24 17.55
N LEU A 624 13.42 0.43 16.53
CA LEU A 624 13.77 1.84 16.65
C LEU A 624 12.56 2.72 16.36
N THR A 625 12.24 3.60 17.30
CA THR A 625 11.21 4.63 17.15
C THR A 625 11.82 6.03 17.23
N PHE A 626 11.18 6.98 16.57
CA PHE A 626 11.53 8.39 16.59
C PHE A 626 10.29 9.24 16.26
N THR A 627 10.39 10.56 16.44
CA THR A 627 9.28 11.48 16.21
C THR A 627 9.41 12.16 14.85
N VAL A 628 8.30 12.26 14.14
CA VAL A 628 8.15 13.04 12.90
C VAL A 628 7.29 14.25 13.23
N THR A 629 7.78 15.44 12.86
CA THR A 629 7.16 16.73 13.15
C THR A 629 6.92 17.48 11.84
N LEU A 630 5.68 17.91 11.61
CA LEU A 630 5.32 18.86 10.56
C LEU A 630 5.32 20.28 11.13
N VAL A 631 5.77 21.24 10.32
CA VAL A 631 5.77 22.67 10.66
C VAL A 631 5.17 23.46 9.49
N ASP A 632 4.17 24.29 9.75
CA ASP A 632 3.58 25.19 8.76
C ASP A 632 4.28 26.56 8.70
N GLY A 633 3.95 27.37 7.68
CA GLY A 633 4.52 28.70 7.46
C GLY A 633 4.18 29.74 8.54
N SER A 634 3.25 29.43 9.46
CA SER A 634 2.98 30.24 10.66
C SER A 634 3.89 29.87 11.84
N GLY A 635 4.61 28.74 11.73
CA GLY A 635 5.44 28.14 12.76
C GLY A 635 4.67 27.23 13.72
N THR A 636 3.42 26.87 13.40
CA THR A 636 2.66 25.86 14.16
C THR A 636 3.16 24.48 13.78
N SER A 637 3.17 23.56 14.74
CA SER A 637 3.74 22.23 14.53
C SER A 637 2.93 21.13 15.21
N SER A 638 2.89 19.96 14.60
CA SER A 638 2.34 18.73 15.18
C SER A 638 3.34 17.58 15.02
N SER A 639 3.40 16.70 16.01
CA SER A 639 4.46 15.70 16.17
C SER A 639 3.88 14.32 16.49
N ILE A 640 4.27 13.30 15.74
CA ILE A 640 3.84 11.92 15.91
C ILE A 640 5.07 11.03 16.07
N ASN A 641 5.10 10.20 17.11
CA ASN A 641 6.11 9.15 17.22
C ASN A 641 5.70 7.96 16.35
N ILE A 642 6.62 7.42 15.54
CA ILE A 642 6.28 6.32 14.61
C ILE A 642 5.83 5.04 15.34
N GLY A 643 6.23 4.87 16.59
CA GLY A 643 5.82 3.74 17.43
C GLY A 643 4.41 3.86 18.01
N ALA A 644 3.73 5.01 17.84
CA ALA A 644 2.34 5.16 18.26
C ALA A 644 1.41 4.16 17.56
N TYR A 645 1.77 3.68 16.37
CA TYR A 645 1.03 2.72 15.55
C TYR A 645 1.38 1.25 15.84
N GLY A 646 2.00 0.96 16.99
CA GLY A 646 2.25 -0.40 17.47
C GLY A 646 3.55 -1.07 17.00
N GLY A 647 4.33 -0.40 16.14
CA GLY A 647 5.59 -0.92 15.59
C GLY A 647 6.78 0.05 15.73
N GLY A 648 7.68 0.01 14.76
CA GLY A 648 8.92 0.77 14.71
C GLY A 648 9.82 0.18 13.63
N LEU A 649 11.03 0.72 13.45
CA LEU A 649 11.96 0.10 12.51
C LEU A 649 12.51 -1.19 13.10
N GLU A 650 12.15 -2.32 12.49
CA GLU A 650 12.50 -3.66 12.93
C GLU A 650 14.01 -3.90 13.10
N GLU A 651 14.37 -4.71 14.09
CA GLU A 651 15.77 -5.09 14.32
C GLU A 651 16.25 -6.04 13.22
N PRO A 652 17.46 -5.85 12.64
CA PRO A 652 17.98 -6.77 11.64
C PRO A 652 18.08 -8.19 12.18
N TYR A 653 17.70 -9.19 11.38
CA TYR A 653 17.65 -10.57 11.86
C TYR A 653 18.95 -11.05 12.51
N GLN A 654 18.85 -11.59 13.73
CA GLN A 654 19.98 -11.90 14.61
C GLN A 654 20.76 -13.16 14.21
N ARG A 655 21.35 -13.15 13.02
CA ARG A 655 22.16 -14.24 12.44
C ARG A 655 23.65 -13.89 12.39
N VAL A 656 24.48 -14.93 12.46
CA VAL A 656 25.94 -14.86 12.28
C VAL A 656 26.36 -15.28 10.86
N GLY A 657 27.56 -14.85 10.45
CA GLY A 657 28.13 -15.16 9.14
C GLY A 657 28.52 -13.88 8.40
N ASP A 658 29.19 -14.03 7.26
CA ASP A 658 29.58 -12.93 6.37
C ASP A 658 30.26 -11.73 7.06
N GLY A 659 31.17 -12.02 8.00
CA GLY A 659 31.83 -11.04 8.85
C GLY A 659 31.73 -11.38 10.34
N SER A 660 32.14 -10.43 11.19
CA SER A 660 32.09 -10.49 12.65
C SER A 660 30.85 -9.78 13.20
N GLY A 661 30.26 -10.31 14.27
CA GLY A 661 29.07 -9.76 14.93
C GLY A 661 27.81 -10.59 14.65
N VAL A 662 26.67 -10.08 15.10
CA VAL A 662 25.33 -10.67 14.96
C VAL A 662 24.41 -9.61 14.38
N GLY A 663 23.58 -9.99 13.42
CA GLY A 663 22.74 -9.11 12.60
C GLY A 663 22.95 -9.43 11.11
N TRP A 664 21.92 -9.31 10.28
CA TRP A 664 21.98 -9.67 8.86
C TRP A 664 21.90 -8.45 7.93
N GLY A 665 21.20 -8.51 6.80
CA GLY A 665 21.04 -7.35 5.90
C GLY A 665 20.27 -6.22 6.57
N ASN A 666 20.41 -4.99 6.05
CA ASN A 666 19.58 -3.87 6.50
C ASN A 666 18.18 -4.00 5.89
N GLU A 667 17.18 -4.12 6.76
CA GLU A 667 15.80 -4.51 6.44
C GLU A 667 14.98 -3.22 6.38
N PHE A 668 14.63 -2.78 5.17
CA PHE A 668 13.86 -1.54 4.98
C PHE A 668 12.39 -1.83 5.18
N GLU A 669 11.74 -0.91 5.86
CA GLU A 669 10.31 -0.87 6.07
C GLU A 669 9.79 0.52 5.73
N VAL A 670 8.54 0.61 5.30
CA VAL A 670 7.90 1.88 4.96
C VAL A 670 6.97 2.32 6.07
N ILE A 671 7.26 3.49 6.61
CA ILE A 671 6.41 4.18 7.57
C ILE A 671 5.42 5.07 6.82
N ARG A 672 4.17 5.06 7.27
CA ARG A 672 3.08 5.89 6.79
C ARG A 672 2.46 6.63 7.97
N ILE A 673 2.31 7.93 7.84
CA ILE A 673 1.58 8.75 8.81
C ILE A 673 0.52 9.51 8.03
N ARG A 674 -0.76 9.32 8.39
CA ARG A 674 -1.83 10.05 7.71
C ARG A 674 -1.72 11.52 8.05
N LEU A 675 -1.88 12.40 7.08
CA LEU A 675 -1.79 13.85 7.31
C LEU A 675 -2.89 14.33 8.26
N ALA A 676 -4.08 13.71 8.18
CA ALA A 676 -5.16 13.96 9.11
C ALA A 676 -4.80 13.65 10.58
N ASP A 677 -3.90 12.70 10.84
CA ASP A 677 -3.47 12.36 12.20
C ASP A 677 -2.73 13.52 12.86
N PHE A 678 -2.03 14.36 12.09
CA PHE A 678 -1.38 15.56 12.59
C PHE A 678 -2.37 16.68 12.98
N LEU A 679 -3.63 16.59 12.55
CA LEU A 679 -4.67 17.58 12.84
C LEU A 679 -5.50 17.25 14.08
N VAL A 680 -5.41 16.00 14.54
CA VAL A 680 -6.21 15.47 15.64
C VAL A 680 -6.08 16.32 16.89
N ASN A 681 -7.20 16.49 17.60
CA ASN A 681 -7.36 17.32 18.79
C ASN A 681 -7.04 18.80 18.54
N GLY A 682 -7.30 19.28 17.31
CA GLY A 682 -7.18 20.68 16.95
C GLY A 682 -5.76 21.22 17.07
N SER A 683 -4.77 20.49 16.53
CA SER A 683 -3.35 20.85 16.60
C SER A 683 -3.04 22.26 16.07
N GLY A 684 -3.92 22.79 15.21
CA GLY A 684 -3.80 24.10 14.58
C GLY A 684 -2.84 24.13 13.40
N LEU A 685 -2.28 22.98 13.01
CA LEU A 685 -1.41 22.85 11.84
C LEU A 685 -2.18 23.13 10.55
N ASP A 686 -1.62 23.97 9.68
CA ASP A 686 -2.16 24.26 8.36
C ASP A 686 -1.49 23.41 7.27
N LEU A 687 -2.21 22.42 6.74
CA LEU A 687 -1.71 21.58 5.64
C LEU A 687 -1.58 22.33 4.31
N SER A 688 -2.15 23.53 4.16
CA SER A 688 -2.07 24.31 2.92
C SER A 688 -0.76 25.09 2.75
N ASP A 689 0.06 25.18 3.81
CA ASP A 689 1.31 25.93 3.82
C ASP A 689 2.38 25.23 4.68
N ILE A 690 2.73 23.99 4.36
CA ILE A 690 3.79 23.27 5.06
C ILE A 690 5.16 23.85 4.73
N GLU A 691 5.91 24.25 5.76
CA GLU A 691 7.27 24.81 5.65
C GLU A 691 8.35 23.75 5.84
N ALA A 692 8.12 22.72 6.68
CA ALA A 692 9.14 21.70 6.95
C ALA A 692 8.59 20.35 7.42
N VAL A 693 9.33 19.30 7.07
CA VAL A 693 9.28 17.98 7.74
C VAL A 693 10.53 17.82 8.57
N ARG A 694 10.37 17.45 9.84
CA ARG A 694 11.47 17.27 10.78
C ARG A 694 11.40 15.89 11.43
N PHE A 695 12.50 15.16 11.34
CA PHE A 695 12.73 13.89 12.00
C PHE A 695 13.55 14.14 13.26
N GLU A 696 13.07 13.71 14.42
CA GLU A 696 13.65 13.98 15.73
C GLU A 696 13.99 12.68 16.44
N PHE A 697 15.24 12.53 16.86
CA PHE A 697 15.82 11.30 17.37
C PHE A 697 16.36 11.52 18.78
N GLY A 698 16.45 10.45 19.58
CA GLY A 698 17.03 10.48 20.91
C GLY A 698 15.99 10.34 22.02
N PRO A 699 16.44 10.33 23.29
CA PRO A 699 15.59 9.97 24.44
C PRO A 699 14.34 10.84 24.64
N SER A 700 14.30 12.06 24.08
CA SER A 700 13.09 12.90 24.13
C SER A 700 12.06 12.59 23.04
N PHE A 701 12.42 11.77 22.04
CA PHE A 701 11.65 11.58 20.81
C PHE A 701 11.46 10.11 20.43
N GLY A 702 11.88 9.16 21.25
CA GLY A 702 11.81 7.72 20.98
C GLY A 702 13.08 7.01 21.46
N SER A 703 13.63 6.14 20.63
CA SER A 703 14.81 5.34 20.97
C SER A 703 16.03 6.24 21.28
N SER A 704 16.67 5.99 22.42
CA SER A 704 17.72 6.86 22.96
C SER A 704 19.04 6.85 22.17
N VAL A 705 19.26 5.80 21.39
CA VAL A 705 20.46 5.53 20.59
C VAL A 705 20.06 4.71 19.39
N GLY A 706 20.68 4.96 18.24
CA GLY A 706 20.35 4.23 17.03
C GLY A 706 21.23 4.60 15.85
N ARG A 707 21.08 3.81 14.79
CA ARG A 707 21.72 3.99 13.48
C ARG A 707 20.71 3.55 12.44
N ILE A 708 20.35 4.43 11.50
CA ILE A 708 19.38 4.10 10.46
C ILE A 708 19.88 4.41 9.06
N GLY A 709 19.38 3.67 8.08
CA GLY A 709 19.29 4.11 6.70
C GLY A 709 17.89 4.66 6.44
N MET A 710 17.79 5.65 5.56
CA MET A 710 16.53 6.29 5.19
C MET A 710 16.54 6.65 3.70
N ASP A 711 15.38 6.54 3.07
CA ASP A 711 15.17 6.82 1.65
C ASP A 711 13.69 7.15 1.35
N ASP A 712 13.40 7.61 0.14
CA ASP A 712 12.05 7.85 -0.41
C ASP A 712 11.12 8.66 0.51
N ILE A 713 11.50 9.89 0.90
CA ILE A 713 10.61 10.78 1.68
C ILE A 713 9.62 11.46 0.73
N GLU A 714 8.34 11.12 0.85
CA GLU A 714 7.30 11.48 -0.09
C GLU A 714 5.97 11.80 0.61
N VAL A 715 5.14 12.61 -0.05
CA VAL A 715 3.73 12.81 0.33
C VAL A 715 2.85 12.22 -0.76
N THR A 716 1.96 11.31 -0.39
CA THR A 716 1.16 10.48 -1.31
C THR A 716 -0.35 10.66 -1.08
N ASN A 717 -1.12 10.12 -2.01
CA ASN A 717 -2.58 10.01 -1.89
C ASN A 717 -2.97 8.59 -1.48
#